data_AF-A0A8H2W9J5-F1
#
_entry.id   AF-A0A8H2W9J5-F1
#
_cell.length_a   1.000
_cell.length_b   1.000
_cell.length_c   1.000
_cell.angle_alpha   90.00
_cell.angle_beta   90.00
_cell.angle_gamma   90.00
#
_symmetry.space_group_name_H-M   'P 1'
#
loop_
_entity.id
_entity.type
_entity.pdbx_description
1 polymer ?
#
loop_
_entity_poly.entity_id
_entity_poly.type
_entity_poly.pdbx_seq_one_letter_code
_entity_poly.pdbx_strand_id
1 'polypeptide(L)'
;MSDSSWSPSSWRNKPVAQNVNYEDKTELDESIERLRHQLTLVQNNQAFLLHAGDCAESFEACTEASCQENIRHKLGLILSFSLIMIWGMRLPVVRIGRIAGQYAKPRSSGTEKVEMDDGQGGKYIKEIPSFRGDNVNGLSPYDRKPCPQRLERAYFYSAATLCYLRSLLTSGFASLSHPRDWSLVHVRSQALRDEFELISEGLSDALDFCRTVGANEAGGGFESGGGRGVLGEVDFYTSHEGLMLEYEEAMTRILPLPPNLRAPHDGPSSPMSGSVRLSASADPNFAPYNTSAHFLWIGDRTRQLDGAHVEYFRGIRNPIGIKVGPSMQDDELVRLLDIVNPDREDGKVTLITRYGASKIEQFLPGHISSVQASGHPVIWMCDPMHGNTLTSSTGHKTRHFSTIISEITSCIQIHSSHNPPSHLGGISLEFTGELNEEGYSVTECLGGSMELKESELSLRYQTFCDPRLNIEQSLDVAFLISNHFKRERSGRGRSEKGRDVLLRELANPSLQVYQLVMLMSPSFLTVHERSNGDIGLALPNQTGDTYVLRGSAKPGPKGSRSTQDIVRCKDDTVLASVAWIDPKRDMIKIEKAAYMGEGECCGSWIRLVEAWKSAAPTKGDCTEQFTGSDRRSYEWRLELRNLRKVIFR
;
A
#
# COMPACT_ATOMS: atom_id res chain seq x y z
N MET A 1 -32.13 -11.57 29.25
CA MET A 1 -30.87 -12.32 29.36
C MET A 1 -31.23 -13.78 29.39
N SER A 2 -30.61 -14.59 28.55
CA SER A 2 -30.82 -16.04 28.47
C SER A 2 -29.47 -16.67 28.16
N ASP A 3 -28.96 -17.49 29.08
CA ASP A 3 -27.63 -18.07 28.98
C ASP A 3 -27.57 -19.16 27.91
N SER A 4 -27.30 -18.76 26.67
CA SER A 4 -26.97 -19.67 25.57
C SER A 4 -25.45 -19.77 25.43
N SER A 5 -24.89 -20.88 25.92
CA SER A 5 -23.49 -21.25 25.70
C SER A 5 -23.16 -21.21 24.21
N TRP A 6 -22.10 -20.48 23.83
CA TRP A 6 -21.63 -20.42 22.45
C TRP A 6 -21.10 -21.79 22.02
N SER A 7 -21.28 -22.15 20.74
CA SER A 7 -20.66 -23.32 20.11
C SER A 7 -20.32 -22.98 18.65
N PRO A 8 -19.45 -23.75 17.96
CA PRO A 8 -19.26 -23.57 16.51
C PRO A 8 -20.58 -23.57 15.73
N SER A 9 -21.55 -24.31 16.26
CA SER A 9 -22.92 -24.47 15.80
C SER A 9 -23.95 -23.58 16.54
N SER A 10 -23.57 -22.53 17.29
CA SER A 10 -24.56 -21.69 17.99
C SER A 10 -25.36 -20.84 17.02
N TRP A 11 -24.73 -20.42 15.91
CA TRP A 11 -25.44 -19.87 14.76
C TRP A 11 -26.37 -20.91 14.10
N ARG A 12 -26.02 -22.21 14.15
CA ARG A 12 -26.90 -23.33 13.75
C ARG A 12 -28.09 -23.59 14.68
N ASN A 13 -28.34 -22.73 15.68
CA ASN A 13 -29.69 -22.60 16.24
C ASN A 13 -30.68 -21.97 15.22
N LYS A 14 -30.21 -21.61 14.02
CA LYS A 14 -30.91 -21.81 12.74
C LYS A 14 -30.43 -23.16 12.13
N PRO A 15 -31.22 -24.25 12.10
CA PRO A 15 -30.76 -25.65 11.86
C PRO A 15 -29.95 -25.87 10.54
N VAL A 16 -29.07 -26.88 10.34
CA VAL A 16 -28.70 -28.18 11.01
C VAL A 16 -27.45 -28.75 10.26
N ALA A 17 -26.61 -29.74 10.66
CA ALA A 17 -26.07 -30.33 11.91
C ALA A 17 -24.87 -31.28 11.53
N GLN A 18 -24.34 -32.11 12.45
CA GLN A 18 -23.27 -33.15 12.27
C GLN A 18 -21.80 -32.67 12.03
N ASN A 19 -20.81 -33.44 12.52
CA ASN A 19 -19.35 -33.20 12.37
C ASN A 19 -18.49 -34.47 12.66
N VAL A 20 -17.19 -34.46 12.36
CA VAL A 20 -16.22 -35.59 12.47
C VAL A 20 -14.92 -35.15 13.21
N ASN A 21 -14.10 -36.09 13.72
CA ASN A 21 -12.91 -35.81 14.55
C ASN A 21 -11.62 -36.47 13.98
N TYR A 22 -10.45 -35.93 14.33
CA TYR A 22 -9.11 -36.34 13.86
C TYR A 22 -8.09 -36.39 15.02
N GLU A 23 -6.97 -37.11 14.83
CA GLU A 23 -6.11 -37.61 15.91
C GLU A 23 -4.87 -36.77 16.28
N ASP A 24 -4.36 -35.90 15.40
CA ASP A 24 -3.25 -34.98 15.71
C ASP A 24 -3.65 -33.52 15.46
N LYS A 25 -3.16 -32.61 16.32
CA LYS A 25 -3.68 -31.23 16.51
C LYS A 25 -2.64 -30.18 16.94
N THR A 26 -1.48 -30.55 17.49
CA THR A 26 -0.72 -29.63 18.37
C THR A 26 0.01 -28.45 17.71
N GLU A 27 0.40 -28.53 16.43
CA GLU A 27 1.14 -27.41 15.78
C GLU A 27 0.26 -26.18 15.48
N LEU A 28 -1.05 -26.36 15.34
CA LEU A 28 -1.93 -25.31 14.82
C LEU A 28 -2.23 -24.22 15.85
N ASP A 29 -2.36 -24.62 17.11
CA ASP A 29 -2.68 -23.73 18.24
C ASP A 29 -1.57 -22.68 18.46
N GLU A 30 -0.30 -23.09 18.33
CA GLU A 30 0.84 -22.18 18.49
C GLU A 30 0.88 -21.07 17.44
N SER A 31 0.45 -21.34 16.19
CA SER A 31 0.51 -20.36 15.11
C SER A 31 -0.49 -19.21 15.32
N ILE A 32 -1.72 -19.53 15.73
CA ILE A 32 -2.77 -18.53 15.94
C ILE A 32 -2.47 -17.71 17.20
N GLU A 33 -1.99 -18.34 18.29
CA GLU A 33 -1.63 -17.62 19.51
C GLU A 33 -0.35 -16.78 19.37
N ARG A 34 0.61 -17.20 18.52
CA ARG A 34 1.75 -16.36 18.12
C ARG A 34 1.28 -15.11 17.38
N LEU A 35 0.35 -15.24 16.44
CA LEU A 35 -0.23 -14.09 15.75
C LEU A 35 -0.93 -13.15 16.73
N ARG A 36 -1.69 -13.67 17.70
CA ARG A 36 -2.33 -12.85 18.75
C ARG A 36 -1.32 -12.09 19.62
N HIS A 37 -0.21 -12.73 19.99
CA HIS A 37 0.88 -12.05 20.69
C HIS A 37 1.50 -10.94 19.83
N GLN A 38 1.79 -11.21 18.55
CA GLN A 38 2.34 -10.21 17.62
C GLN A 38 1.35 -9.05 17.37
N LEU A 39 0.05 -9.32 17.30
CA LEU A 39 -0.99 -8.29 17.23
C LEU A 39 -1.09 -7.46 18.53
N THR A 40 -0.80 -8.05 19.69
CA THR A 40 -0.67 -7.29 20.96
C THR A 40 0.51 -6.29 20.88
N LEU A 41 1.62 -6.65 20.23
CA LEU A 41 2.72 -5.70 19.97
C LEU A 41 2.27 -4.56 19.03
N VAL A 42 1.46 -4.84 18.00
CA VAL A 42 0.88 -3.82 17.12
C VAL A 42 -0.05 -2.88 17.89
N GLN A 43 -0.91 -3.44 18.74
CA GLN A 43 -1.82 -2.69 19.61
C GLN A 43 -1.05 -1.73 20.53
N ASN A 44 0.12 -2.14 21.01
CA ASN A 44 0.99 -1.34 21.87
C ASN A 44 1.99 -0.43 21.11
N ASN A 45 1.82 -0.26 19.79
CA ASN A 45 2.70 0.53 18.92
C ASN A 45 4.18 0.07 18.92
N GLN A 46 4.40 -1.22 19.21
CA GLN A 46 5.72 -1.89 19.21
C GLN A 46 5.98 -2.68 17.92
N ALA A 47 4.96 -2.86 17.08
CA ALA A 47 5.01 -3.44 15.74
C ALA A 47 3.99 -2.74 14.82
N PHE A 48 4.04 -3.02 13.52
CA PHE A 48 3.06 -2.53 12.54
C PHE A 48 2.44 -3.67 11.74
N LEU A 49 1.17 -3.58 11.40
CA LEU A 49 0.43 -4.60 10.66
C LEU A 49 0.35 -4.28 9.16
N LEU A 50 0.87 -5.18 8.33
CA LEU A 50 0.68 -5.20 6.89
C LEU A 50 -0.31 -6.32 6.51
N HIS A 51 -1.53 -5.94 6.16
CA HIS A 51 -2.56 -6.82 5.61
C HIS A 51 -2.69 -6.56 4.10
N ALA A 52 -2.36 -7.55 3.25
CA ALA A 52 -2.27 -7.30 1.80
C ALA A 52 -2.47 -8.54 0.92
N GLY A 53 -2.94 -8.33 -0.31
CA GLY A 53 -3.16 -9.37 -1.33
C GLY A 53 -4.41 -9.08 -2.16
N ASP A 54 -5.07 -10.11 -2.68
CA ASP A 54 -6.13 -9.92 -3.68
C ASP A 54 -7.47 -9.41 -3.10
N CYS A 55 -8.28 -8.80 -3.96
CA CYS A 55 -9.68 -8.53 -3.64
C CYS A 55 -10.48 -9.83 -3.53
N ALA A 56 -10.36 -10.70 -4.52
CA ALA A 56 -10.82 -12.09 -4.48
C ALA A 56 -9.85 -12.97 -5.27
N GLU A 57 -9.58 -14.16 -4.76
CA GLU A 57 -8.84 -15.22 -5.46
C GLU A 57 -9.76 -15.95 -6.45
N SER A 58 -9.19 -16.53 -7.52
CA SER A 58 -9.90 -17.39 -8.46
C SER A 58 -9.25 -18.77 -8.56
N PHE A 59 -10.04 -19.79 -8.90
CA PHE A 59 -9.56 -21.16 -9.06
C PHE A 59 -8.71 -21.33 -10.32
N GLU A 60 -8.99 -20.57 -11.37
CA GLU A 60 -8.26 -20.61 -12.64
C GLU A 60 -6.82 -20.12 -12.44
N ALA A 61 -6.64 -19.00 -11.72
CA ALA A 61 -5.33 -18.50 -11.27
C ALA A 61 -4.64 -19.41 -10.24
N CYS A 62 -5.32 -20.44 -9.73
CA CYS A 62 -4.72 -21.50 -8.90
C CYS A 62 -4.37 -22.78 -9.68
N THR A 63 -4.79 -22.94 -10.95
CA THR A 63 -4.59 -24.17 -11.74
C THR A 63 -3.52 -24.10 -12.84
N GLU A 64 -3.25 -22.92 -13.38
CA GLU A 64 -2.26 -22.74 -14.45
C GLU A 64 -0.81 -22.85 -13.95
N ALA A 65 0.17 -22.96 -14.86
CA ALA A 65 1.58 -22.79 -14.49
C ALA A 65 1.84 -21.41 -13.85
N SER A 66 1.11 -20.38 -14.31
CA SER A 66 1.11 -19.01 -13.78
C SER A 66 0.70 -18.93 -12.30
N CYS A 67 0.01 -19.93 -11.73
CA CYS A 67 -0.36 -19.99 -10.31
C CYS A 67 0.86 -19.85 -9.39
N GLN A 68 1.90 -20.63 -9.68
CA GLN A 68 3.11 -20.64 -8.86
C GLN A 68 3.84 -19.30 -8.89
N GLU A 69 3.87 -18.67 -10.07
CA GLU A 69 4.48 -17.36 -10.30
C GLU A 69 3.66 -16.25 -9.64
N ASN A 70 2.33 -16.24 -9.79
CA ASN A 70 1.43 -15.29 -9.15
C ASN A 70 1.51 -15.36 -7.62
N ILE A 71 1.59 -16.56 -7.03
CA ILE A 71 1.80 -16.72 -5.57
C ILE A 71 3.19 -16.22 -5.17
N ARG A 72 4.25 -16.55 -5.91
CA ARG A 72 5.62 -16.07 -5.65
C ARG A 72 5.73 -14.55 -5.74
N HIS A 73 5.22 -13.93 -6.80
CA HIS A 73 5.27 -12.48 -6.99
C HIS A 73 4.43 -11.75 -5.93
N LYS A 74 3.24 -12.27 -5.56
CA LYS A 74 2.43 -11.71 -4.47
C LYS A 74 3.15 -11.81 -3.12
N LEU A 75 3.75 -12.97 -2.80
CA LEU A 75 4.53 -13.15 -1.58
C LEU A 75 5.77 -12.23 -1.56
N GLY A 76 6.53 -12.20 -2.65
CA GLY A 76 7.68 -11.32 -2.82
C GLY A 76 7.33 -9.83 -2.68
N LEU A 77 6.20 -9.39 -3.25
CA LEU A 77 5.71 -8.02 -3.08
C LEU A 77 5.35 -7.70 -1.61
N ILE A 78 4.71 -8.62 -0.88
CA ILE A 78 4.45 -8.45 0.56
C ILE A 78 5.77 -8.41 1.36
N LEU A 79 6.75 -9.23 1.01
CA LEU A 79 8.08 -9.25 1.65
C LEU A 79 8.83 -7.94 1.39
N SER A 80 8.97 -7.51 0.14
CA SER A 80 9.62 -6.23 -0.24
C SER A 80 8.91 -5.02 0.38
N PHE A 81 7.58 -4.95 0.35
CA PHE A 81 6.80 -3.91 1.04
C PHE A 81 7.13 -3.91 2.54
N SER A 82 7.14 -5.08 3.19
CA SER A 82 7.44 -5.19 4.61
C SER A 82 8.87 -4.74 4.95
N LEU A 83 9.85 -5.01 4.08
CA LEU A 83 11.24 -4.58 4.27
C LEU A 83 11.39 -3.06 4.15
N ILE A 84 10.78 -2.45 3.14
CA ILE A 84 10.73 -0.98 2.96
C ILE A 84 10.12 -0.32 4.21
N MET A 85 9.05 -0.90 4.76
CA MET A 85 8.41 -0.43 5.99
C MET A 85 9.31 -0.58 7.23
N ILE A 86 9.92 -1.75 7.46
CA ILE A 86 10.88 -1.97 8.57
C ILE A 86 12.04 -0.98 8.49
N TRP A 87 12.56 -0.71 7.28
CA TRP A 87 13.67 0.22 7.06
C TRP A 87 13.34 1.67 7.46
N GLY A 88 12.14 2.15 7.14
CA GLY A 88 11.67 3.50 7.48
C GLY A 88 11.22 3.63 8.93
N MET A 89 10.36 2.71 9.38
CA MET A 89 9.72 2.75 10.70
C MET A 89 10.64 2.29 11.83
N ARG A 90 11.54 1.34 11.58
CA ARG A 90 12.33 0.61 12.60
C ARG A 90 11.45 -0.05 13.68
N LEU A 91 10.29 -0.53 13.25
CA LEU A 91 9.41 -1.43 13.99
C LEU A 91 9.31 -2.77 13.23
N PRO A 92 9.13 -3.92 13.91
CA PRO A 92 8.74 -5.18 13.28
C PRO A 92 7.44 -5.04 12.51
N VAL A 93 7.29 -5.78 11.40
CA VAL A 93 6.07 -5.83 10.60
C VAL A 93 5.44 -7.21 10.67
N VAL A 94 4.18 -7.27 11.12
CA VAL A 94 3.32 -8.46 11.10
C VAL A 94 2.71 -8.59 9.71
N ARG A 95 2.84 -9.74 9.06
CA ARG A 95 2.46 -9.97 7.67
C ARG A 95 1.23 -10.88 7.59
N ILE A 96 0.10 -10.33 7.14
CA ILE A 96 -1.14 -11.10 6.93
C ILE A 96 -1.53 -11.01 5.45
N GLY A 97 -1.40 -12.13 4.74
CA GLY A 97 -1.79 -12.26 3.35
C GLY A 97 -3.31 -12.44 3.17
N ARG A 98 -3.89 -11.72 2.22
CA ARG A 98 -5.21 -12.00 1.64
C ARG A 98 -5.03 -13.10 0.58
N ILE A 99 -4.92 -14.33 1.06
CA ILE A 99 -4.49 -15.50 0.27
C ILE A 99 -4.92 -16.81 0.96
N ALA A 100 -5.11 -17.86 0.15
CA ALA A 100 -5.50 -19.21 0.56
C ALA A 100 -6.89 -19.30 1.21
N GLY A 101 -7.85 -18.49 0.76
CA GLY A 101 -9.23 -18.54 1.26
C GLY A 101 -10.15 -17.41 0.81
N GLN A 102 -9.61 -16.37 0.17
CA GLN A 102 -10.33 -15.14 -0.21
C GLN A 102 -11.15 -15.33 -1.50
N TYR A 103 -11.83 -16.48 -1.63
CA TYR A 103 -12.64 -16.88 -2.77
C TYR A 103 -14.08 -16.35 -2.74
N ALA A 104 -14.48 -15.60 -1.70
CA ALA A 104 -15.85 -15.12 -1.49
C ALA A 104 -15.93 -13.59 -1.56
N LYS A 105 -17.02 -13.03 -2.11
CA LYS A 105 -17.24 -11.58 -2.16
C LYS A 105 -18.70 -11.17 -1.90
N PRO A 106 -18.96 -10.21 -0.98
CA PRO A 106 -20.28 -9.60 -0.86
C PRO A 106 -20.61 -8.72 -2.08
N ARG A 107 -21.86 -8.75 -2.53
CA ARG A 107 -22.36 -7.96 -3.68
C ARG A 107 -23.47 -7.00 -3.24
N SER A 108 -23.54 -5.83 -3.88
CA SER A 108 -24.58 -4.81 -3.64
C SER A 108 -25.94 -5.14 -4.25
N SER A 109 -25.97 -6.04 -5.24
CA SER A 109 -27.18 -6.64 -5.81
C SER A 109 -27.05 -8.16 -5.77
N GLY A 110 -28.18 -8.87 -5.71
CA GLY A 110 -28.22 -10.32 -5.89
C GLY A 110 -28.05 -10.75 -7.35
N THR A 111 -28.49 -9.90 -8.28
CA THR A 111 -28.49 -10.13 -9.72
C THR A 111 -27.75 -9.01 -10.47
N GLU A 112 -27.27 -9.33 -11.66
CA GLU A 112 -26.75 -8.37 -12.63
C GLU A 112 -27.34 -8.64 -14.01
N LYS A 113 -27.42 -7.58 -14.83
CA LYS A 113 -27.93 -7.63 -16.19
C LYS A 113 -26.76 -7.74 -17.15
N VAL A 114 -26.73 -8.79 -17.95
CA VAL A 114 -25.65 -9.10 -18.89
C VAL A 114 -26.22 -9.21 -20.29
N GLU A 115 -25.54 -8.58 -21.25
CA GLU A 115 -25.81 -8.72 -22.67
C GLU A 115 -25.30 -10.09 -23.13
N MET A 116 -26.21 -10.92 -23.65
CA MET A 116 -25.93 -12.26 -24.18
C MET A 116 -26.25 -12.31 -25.68
N ASP A 117 -25.48 -13.10 -26.41
CA ASP A 117 -25.76 -13.48 -27.80
C ASP A 117 -26.85 -14.58 -27.82
N ASP A 118 -27.78 -14.53 -28.77
CA ASP A 118 -28.81 -15.55 -28.95
C ASP A 118 -28.34 -16.75 -29.81
N GLY A 119 -27.11 -16.71 -30.33
CA GLY A 119 -26.55 -17.71 -31.23
C GLY A 119 -27.00 -17.56 -32.68
N GLN A 120 -27.79 -16.53 -32.99
CA GLN A 120 -28.29 -16.19 -34.31
C GLN A 120 -27.83 -14.79 -34.76
N GLY A 121 -26.96 -14.14 -33.98
CA GLY A 121 -26.42 -12.80 -34.22
C GLY A 121 -27.27 -11.67 -33.63
N GLY A 122 -28.35 -12.00 -32.89
CA GLY A 122 -29.07 -11.04 -32.06
C GLY A 122 -28.50 -10.97 -30.65
N LYS A 123 -28.74 -9.85 -29.97
CA LYS A 123 -28.33 -9.64 -28.58
C LYS A 123 -29.53 -9.38 -27.69
N TYR A 124 -29.54 -9.99 -26.51
CA TYR A 124 -30.58 -9.81 -25.50
C TYR A 124 -29.99 -9.58 -24.12
N ILE A 125 -30.68 -8.79 -23.29
CA ILE A 125 -30.27 -8.54 -21.90
C ILE A 125 -30.90 -9.61 -21.02
N LYS A 126 -30.07 -10.41 -20.36
CA LYS A 126 -30.50 -11.43 -19.39
C LYS A 126 -30.16 -10.97 -17.98
N GLU A 127 -31.12 -11.12 -17.06
CA GLU A 127 -30.84 -10.98 -15.64
C GLU A 127 -30.36 -12.33 -15.07
N ILE A 128 -29.17 -12.33 -14.47
CA ILE A 128 -28.50 -13.53 -13.95
C ILE A 128 -27.96 -13.26 -12.52
N PRO A 129 -27.70 -14.29 -11.70
CA PRO A 129 -27.08 -14.09 -10.40
C PRO A 129 -25.71 -13.41 -10.53
N SER A 130 -25.46 -12.43 -9.66
CA SER A 130 -24.14 -11.79 -9.58
C SER A 130 -23.06 -12.79 -9.19
N PHE A 131 -21.86 -12.63 -9.77
CA PHE A 131 -20.66 -13.35 -9.33
C PHE A 131 -20.37 -13.00 -7.86
N ARG A 132 -20.29 -14.02 -7.01
CA ARG A 132 -20.07 -13.90 -5.56
C ARG A 132 -18.71 -14.44 -5.12
N GLY A 133 -17.81 -14.64 -6.07
CA GLY A 133 -16.54 -15.32 -5.85
C GLY A 133 -16.62 -16.81 -6.16
N ASP A 134 -15.46 -17.40 -6.48
CA ASP A 134 -15.36 -18.73 -7.07
C ASP A 134 -15.81 -19.86 -6.11
N ASN A 135 -15.86 -19.63 -4.80
CA ASN A 135 -16.42 -20.62 -3.87
C ASN A 135 -17.96 -20.69 -3.87
N VAL A 136 -18.64 -19.74 -4.53
CA VAL A 136 -20.11 -19.74 -4.70
C VAL A 136 -20.53 -20.11 -6.13
N ASN A 137 -20.11 -19.32 -7.12
CA ASN A 137 -20.48 -19.48 -8.53
C ASN A 137 -19.33 -19.06 -9.45
N GLY A 138 -19.36 -19.48 -10.72
CA GLY A 138 -18.30 -19.16 -11.67
C GLY A 138 -18.36 -17.72 -12.20
N LEU A 139 -17.24 -17.27 -12.76
CA LEU A 139 -17.14 -15.96 -13.40
C LEU A 139 -18.04 -15.85 -14.65
N SER A 140 -18.03 -16.90 -15.48
CA SER A 140 -18.75 -16.95 -16.76
C SER A 140 -20.25 -16.64 -16.60
N PRO A 141 -20.85 -15.80 -17.45
CA PRO A 141 -22.30 -15.57 -17.46
C PRO A 141 -23.15 -16.85 -17.57
N TYR A 142 -22.56 -17.94 -18.06
CA TYR A 142 -23.20 -19.25 -18.19
C TYR A 142 -23.08 -20.13 -16.90
N ASP A 143 -22.14 -19.84 -15.98
CA ASP A 143 -21.89 -20.61 -14.74
C ASP A 143 -22.28 -19.83 -13.47
N ARG A 144 -23.35 -19.01 -13.54
CA ARG A 144 -23.78 -18.16 -12.41
C ARG A 144 -24.62 -18.86 -11.35
N LYS A 145 -24.94 -20.13 -11.51
CA LYS A 145 -25.71 -20.90 -10.52
C LYS A 145 -24.82 -21.23 -9.30
N PRO A 146 -25.23 -20.92 -8.06
CA PRO A 146 -24.51 -21.36 -6.87
C PRO A 146 -24.35 -22.88 -6.82
N CYS A 147 -23.15 -23.37 -6.52
CA CYS A 147 -22.77 -24.77 -6.61
C CYS A 147 -21.99 -25.20 -5.36
N PRO A 148 -22.58 -25.97 -4.41
CA PRO A 148 -21.93 -26.32 -3.14
C PRO A 148 -20.58 -27.02 -3.26
N GLN A 149 -20.35 -27.78 -4.35
CA GLN A 149 -19.08 -28.41 -4.68
C GLN A 149 -17.92 -27.40 -4.86
N ARG A 150 -18.23 -26.11 -5.10
CA ARG A 150 -17.23 -25.04 -5.11
C ARG A 150 -16.65 -24.74 -3.71
N LEU A 151 -17.32 -25.08 -2.62
CA LEU A 151 -16.76 -24.99 -1.26
C LEU A 151 -15.68 -26.06 -1.02
N GLU A 152 -15.91 -27.29 -1.49
CA GLU A 152 -14.93 -28.38 -1.44
C GLU A 152 -13.71 -28.06 -2.32
N ARG A 153 -13.93 -27.52 -3.53
CA ARG A 153 -12.84 -27.01 -4.37
C ARG A 153 -12.06 -25.87 -3.67
N ALA A 154 -12.75 -24.93 -3.02
CA ALA A 154 -12.09 -23.85 -2.28
C ALA A 154 -11.17 -24.40 -1.19
N TYR A 155 -11.61 -25.40 -0.41
CA TYR A 155 -10.75 -26.08 0.57
C TYR A 155 -9.48 -26.67 -0.07
N PHE A 156 -9.59 -27.37 -1.19
CA PHE A 156 -8.43 -27.97 -1.86
C PHE A 156 -7.46 -26.92 -2.43
N TYR A 157 -7.95 -25.82 -3.00
CA TYR A 157 -7.07 -24.72 -3.45
C TYR A 157 -6.46 -23.96 -2.26
N SER A 158 -7.22 -23.66 -1.21
CA SER A 158 -6.72 -23.11 0.06
C SER A 158 -5.56 -23.95 0.61
N ALA A 159 -5.74 -25.27 0.70
CA ALA A 159 -4.72 -26.19 1.20
C ALA A 159 -3.48 -26.21 0.29
N ALA A 160 -3.66 -26.32 -1.03
CA ALA A 160 -2.55 -26.31 -1.99
C ALA A 160 -1.74 -25.01 -1.95
N THR A 161 -2.41 -23.85 -1.95
CA THR A 161 -1.77 -22.54 -1.84
C THR A 161 -1.06 -22.36 -0.49
N LEU A 162 -1.65 -22.80 0.63
CA LEU A 162 -1.00 -22.72 1.95
C LEU A 162 0.23 -23.64 2.05
N CYS A 163 0.17 -24.87 1.52
CA CYS A 163 1.32 -25.76 1.45
C CYS A 163 2.44 -25.17 0.58
N TYR A 164 2.09 -24.55 -0.56
CA TYR A 164 3.06 -23.90 -1.44
C TYR A 164 3.71 -22.66 -0.78
N LEU A 165 2.91 -21.80 -0.13
CA LEU A 165 3.40 -20.66 0.64
C LEU A 165 4.38 -21.10 1.73
N ARG A 166 4.01 -22.11 2.53
CA ARG A 166 4.89 -22.68 3.57
C ARG A 166 6.19 -23.20 2.96
N SER A 167 6.11 -23.95 1.85
CA SER A 167 7.29 -24.45 1.14
C SER A 167 8.23 -23.33 0.68
N LEU A 168 7.72 -22.21 0.17
CA LEU A 168 8.54 -21.05 -0.22
C LEU A 168 9.21 -20.40 1.00
N LEU A 169 8.46 -20.17 2.07
CA LEU A 169 8.96 -19.57 3.31
C LEU A 169 10.11 -20.42 3.90
N THR A 170 9.98 -21.76 3.89
CA THR A 170 11.02 -22.68 4.34
C THR A 170 12.17 -22.89 3.35
N SER A 171 11.97 -22.68 2.04
CA SER A 171 13.02 -22.87 1.02
C SER A 171 13.99 -21.68 0.91
N GLY A 172 14.02 -20.79 1.91
CA GLY A 172 14.86 -19.60 1.90
C GLY A 172 14.39 -18.48 0.97
N PHE A 173 13.23 -18.59 0.30
CA PHE A 173 12.68 -17.49 -0.53
C PHE A 173 12.40 -16.23 0.31
N ALA A 174 12.16 -16.40 1.61
CA ALA A 174 11.98 -15.30 2.55
C ALA A 174 13.28 -14.82 3.25
N SER A 175 14.45 -15.38 2.91
CA SER A 175 15.70 -15.12 3.60
C SER A 175 16.24 -13.73 3.31
N LEU A 176 16.54 -12.98 4.39
CA LEU A 176 17.23 -11.69 4.31
C LEU A 176 18.71 -11.83 3.92
N SER A 177 19.24 -13.05 3.74
CA SER A 177 20.59 -13.27 3.19
C SER A 177 20.69 -13.02 1.68
N HIS A 178 19.59 -13.15 0.94
CA HIS A 178 19.56 -13.03 -0.53
C HIS A 178 18.45 -12.08 -1.02
N PRO A 179 18.39 -10.82 -0.55
CA PRO A 179 17.34 -9.87 -0.94
C PRO A 179 17.35 -9.54 -2.45
N ARG A 180 18.47 -9.84 -3.15
CA ARG A 180 18.58 -9.73 -4.61
C ARG A 180 17.72 -10.75 -5.36
N ASP A 181 17.21 -11.79 -4.71
CA ASP A 181 16.27 -12.74 -5.32
C ASP A 181 14.85 -12.14 -5.48
N TRP A 182 14.54 -11.05 -4.74
CA TRP A 182 13.31 -10.25 -4.92
C TRP A 182 13.51 -9.14 -5.98
N SER A 183 14.29 -9.43 -7.02
CA SER A 183 14.80 -8.44 -7.98
C SER A 183 13.69 -7.63 -8.65
N LEU A 184 13.70 -6.31 -8.40
CA LEU A 184 12.77 -5.35 -8.99
C LEU A 184 13.11 -4.96 -10.44
N VAL A 185 13.77 -5.84 -11.21
CA VAL A 185 14.07 -5.65 -12.64
C VAL A 185 12.81 -5.37 -13.49
N HIS A 186 11.65 -5.87 -13.05
CA HIS A 186 10.35 -5.66 -13.69
C HIS A 186 9.72 -4.29 -13.35
N VAL A 187 10.12 -3.64 -12.24
CA VAL A 187 9.61 -2.31 -11.84
C VAL A 187 10.17 -1.26 -12.77
N ARG A 188 9.31 -0.51 -13.46
CA ARG A 188 9.72 0.36 -14.58
C ARG A 188 10.39 1.65 -14.16
N SER A 189 9.98 2.23 -13.03
CA SER A 189 10.57 3.47 -12.49
C SER A 189 12.00 3.24 -12.00
N GLN A 190 12.98 3.95 -12.60
CA GLN A 190 14.38 3.92 -12.16
C GLN A 190 14.51 4.37 -10.71
N ALA A 191 13.83 5.45 -10.31
CA ALA A 191 13.90 5.97 -8.94
C ALA A 191 13.42 4.97 -7.87
N LEU A 192 12.42 4.13 -8.18
CA LEU A 192 11.99 3.06 -7.27
C LEU A 192 13.02 1.92 -7.20
N ARG A 193 13.71 1.60 -8.30
CA ARG A 193 14.81 0.63 -8.29
C ARG A 193 15.98 1.16 -7.46
N ASP A 194 16.39 2.40 -7.69
CA ASP A 194 17.49 3.05 -6.98
C ASP A 194 17.22 3.13 -5.46
N GLU A 195 16.00 3.51 -5.04
CA GLU A 195 15.67 3.58 -3.61
C GLU A 195 15.57 2.18 -2.98
N PHE A 196 15.14 1.15 -3.73
CA PHE A 196 15.14 -0.24 -3.24
C PHE A 196 16.54 -0.86 -3.17
N GLU A 197 17.41 -0.55 -4.13
CA GLU A 197 18.80 -1.01 -4.16
C GLU A 197 19.57 -0.42 -2.97
N LEU A 198 19.41 0.88 -2.68
CA LEU A 198 19.95 1.53 -1.48
C LEU A 198 19.47 0.89 -0.16
N ILE A 199 18.22 0.42 -0.09
CA ILE A 199 17.71 -0.35 1.07
C ILE A 199 18.35 -1.74 1.14
N SER A 200 18.53 -2.39 -0.01
CA SER A 200 19.06 -3.76 -0.11
C SER A 200 20.56 -3.82 0.21
N GLU A 201 21.34 -2.87 -0.29
CA GLU A 201 22.76 -2.70 0.06
C GLU A 201 22.91 -2.35 1.55
N GLY A 202 22.15 -1.37 2.04
CA GLY A 202 22.17 -0.96 3.45
C GLY A 202 21.68 -2.04 4.42
N LEU A 203 20.86 -2.99 3.95
CA LEU A 203 20.53 -4.20 4.70
C LEU A 203 21.68 -5.20 4.67
N SER A 204 22.30 -5.45 3.51
CA SER A 204 23.42 -6.40 3.38
C SER A 204 24.59 -5.98 4.28
N ASP A 205 25.00 -4.71 4.22
CA ASP A 205 26.05 -4.15 5.08
C ASP A 205 25.72 -4.30 6.57
N ALA A 206 24.49 -4.00 6.98
CA ALA A 206 24.05 -4.19 8.36
C ALA A 206 24.07 -5.67 8.80
N LEU A 207 23.74 -6.61 7.90
CA LEU A 207 23.79 -8.04 8.18
C LEU A 207 25.22 -8.58 8.21
N ASP A 208 26.11 -8.08 7.33
CA ASP A 208 27.53 -8.38 7.36
C ASP A 208 28.21 -7.80 8.60
N PHE A 209 27.80 -6.62 9.07
CA PHE A 209 28.22 -6.08 10.36
C PHE A 209 27.74 -6.98 11.51
N CYS A 210 26.46 -7.39 11.54
CA CYS A 210 25.94 -8.32 12.55
C CYS A 210 26.65 -9.69 12.57
N ARG A 211 27.03 -10.22 11.39
CA ARG A 211 27.92 -11.38 11.28
C ARG A 211 29.31 -11.08 11.88
N THR A 212 29.91 -9.97 11.47
CA THR A 212 31.27 -9.55 11.88
C THR A 212 31.42 -9.36 13.39
N VAL A 213 30.38 -8.86 14.08
CA VAL A 213 30.41 -8.67 15.55
C VAL A 213 29.95 -9.90 16.35
N GLY A 214 29.73 -11.05 15.70
CA GLY A 214 29.30 -12.31 16.34
C GLY A 214 27.84 -12.32 16.81
N ALA A 215 27.05 -11.28 16.52
CA ALA A 215 25.64 -11.20 16.95
C ALA A 215 24.74 -12.28 16.30
N ASN A 216 25.24 -12.97 15.27
CA ASN A 216 24.55 -14.08 14.61
C ASN A 216 24.94 -15.48 15.12
N GLU A 217 25.81 -15.61 16.14
CA GLU A 217 26.23 -16.91 16.69
C GLU A 217 25.30 -17.47 17.79
N ALA A 218 24.07 -16.96 17.89
CA ALA A 218 23.02 -17.46 18.78
C ALA A 218 22.40 -18.80 18.27
N GLY A 219 23.22 -19.80 17.96
CA GLY A 219 22.77 -21.14 17.55
C GLY A 219 23.67 -21.82 16.51
N GLY A 220 24.84 -22.31 16.93
CA GLY A 220 25.78 -23.01 16.04
C GLY A 220 25.43 -24.46 15.74
N GLY A 221 24.78 -24.71 14.60
CA GLY A 221 25.08 -25.84 13.70
C GLY A 221 24.75 -27.29 14.14
N PHE A 222 23.52 -27.72 13.87
CA PHE A 222 23.24 -29.02 13.25
C PHE A 222 22.07 -28.84 12.28
N GLU A 223 22.02 -29.61 11.19
CA GLU A 223 21.07 -29.43 10.06
C GLU A 223 21.33 -28.13 9.23
N SER A 224 21.40 -28.12 7.89
CA SER A 224 21.20 -29.15 6.85
C SER A 224 19.81 -29.79 6.80
N GLY A 225 18.77 -29.10 7.27
CA GLY A 225 17.43 -29.71 7.45
C GLY A 225 16.27 -28.78 7.88
N GLY A 226 16.54 -27.56 8.39
CA GLY A 226 15.50 -26.56 8.64
C GLY A 226 15.30 -26.24 10.13
N GLY A 227 16.15 -25.37 10.67
CA GLY A 227 16.03 -24.83 12.04
C GLY A 227 15.66 -23.34 12.04
N ARG A 228 14.73 -22.93 12.91
CA ARG A 228 14.20 -21.56 13.03
C ARG A 228 15.21 -20.53 13.56
N GLY A 229 16.11 -20.07 12.70
CA GLY A 229 17.01 -18.95 12.97
C GLY A 229 16.34 -17.58 12.82
N VAL A 230 16.76 -16.60 13.65
CA VAL A 230 16.24 -15.22 13.72
C VAL A 230 16.28 -14.46 12.39
N LEU A 231 17.13 -14.86 11.45
CA LEU A 231 17.26 -14.28 10.11
C LEU A 231 16.80 -15.22 8.96
N GLY A 232 16.35 -16.44 9.28
CA GLY A 232 16.13 -17.51 8.30
C GLY A 232 14.68 -17.74 7.90
N GLU A 233 13.74 -17.66 8.85
CA GLU A 233 12.29 -17.81 8.60
C GLU A 233 11.55 -16.49 8.88
N VAL A 234 10.50 -16.23 8.09
CA VAL A 234 9.62 -15.07 8.24
C VAL A 234 8.20 -15.54 8.54
N ASP A 235 7.66 -15.14 9.70
CA ASP A 235 6.24 -15.35 10.01
C ASP A 235 5.36 -14.65 8.95
N PHE A 236 4.48 -15.43 8.34
CA PHE A 236 3.48 -14.98 7.35
C PHE A 236 2.18 -15.74 7.58
N TYR A 237 1.08 -15.00 7.72
CA TYR A 237 -0.22 -15.54 8.11
C TYR A 237 -1.25 -15.39 6.98
N THR A 238 -2.27 -16.26 6.95
CA THR A 238 -3.36 -16.23 5.96
C THR A 238 -4.61 -15.54 6.50
N SER A 239 -5.42 -14.99 5.59
CA SER A 239 -6.69 -14.32 5.92
C SER A 239 -7.67 -14.20 4.75
N HIS A 240 -8.95 -14.15 5.11
CA HIS A 240 -10.07 -13.86 4.21
C HIS A 240 -11.29 -13.28 4.96
N GLU A 241 -12.28 -12.78 4.23
CA GLU A 241 -13.59 -12.41 4.79
C GLU A 241 -14.34 -13.70 5.15
N GLY A 242 -14.71 -13.86 6.41
CA GLY A 242 -15.44 -15.05 6.91
C GLY A 242 -16.91 -15.05 6.48
N LEU A 243 -17.16 -14.93 5.17
CA LEU A 243 -18.45 -14.61 4.57
C LEU A 243 -19.39 -15.83 4.47
N MET A 244 -18.84 -17.00 4.13
CA MET A 244 -19.57 -18.25 3.92
C MET A 244 -19.55 -19.07 5.21
N LEU A 245 -20.47 -18.81 6.13
CA LEU A 245 -20.47 -19.39 7.48
C LEU A 245 -20.54 -20.93 7.48
N GLU A 246 -21.15 -21.53 6.45
CA GLU A 246 -21.16 -22.98 6.22
C GLU A 246 -19.75 -23.55 6.05
N TYR A 247 -18.86 -22.81 5.39
CA TYR A 247 -17.45 -23.16 5.20
C TYR A 247 -16.62 -22.88 6.46
N GLU A 248 -16.83 -21.71 7.08
CA GLU A 248 -16.08 -21.31 8.27
C GLU A 248 -16.34 -22.25 9.47
N GLU A 249 -17.59 -22.68 9.68
CA GLU A 249 -17.90 -23.69 10.70
C GLU A 249 -17.39 -25.09 10.32
N ALA A 250 -17.49 -25.49 9.04
CA ALA A 250 -16.90 -26.75 8.57
C ALA A 250 -15.38 -26.79 8.78
N MET A 251 -14.73 -25.63 8.89
CA MET A 251 -13.33 -25.43 9.25
C MET A 251 -13.11 -25.10 10.73
N THR A 252 -14.14 -25.04 11.58
CA THR A 252 -13.97 -24.82 13.02
C THR A 252 -13.62 -26.11 13.76
N ARG A 253 -12.61 -26.06 14.62
CA ARG A 253 -12.16 -27.17 15.47
C ARG A 253 -12.11 -26.72 16.93
N ILE A 254 -12.42 -27.62 17.86
CA ILE A 254 -12.14 -27.41 19.28
C ILE A 254 -10.75 -27.99 19.55
N LEU A 255 -9.82 -27.12 19.94
CA LEU A 255 -8.39 -27.42 20.10
C LEU A 255 -7.91 -26.94 21.49
N PRO A 256 -6.85 -27.54 22.06
CA PRO A 256 -6.38 -27.16 23.39
C PRO A 256 -5.64 -25.81 23.37
N LEU A 257 -5.92 -24.95 24.35
CA LEU A 257 -5.14 -23.74 24.59
C LEU A 257 -3.66 -24.09 24.84
N PRO A 258 -2.69 -23.23 24.48
CA PRO A 258 -1.30 -23.40 24.88
C PRO A 258 -1.11 -23.50 26.41
N PRO A 259 -0.07 -24.20 26.91
CA PRO A 259 0.08 -24.49 28.34
C PRO A 259 0.07 -23.26 29.27
N ASN A 260 0.54 -22.11 28.79
CA ASN A 260 0.55 -20.84 29.52
C ASN A 260 -0.83 -20.15 29.62
N LEU A 261 -1.85 -20.66 28.94
CA LEU A 261 -3.24 -20.17 28.99
C LEU A 261 -4.21 -21.20 29.61
N ARG A 262 -3.72 -22.40 29.96
CA ARG A 262 -4.50 -23.44 30.65
C ARG A 262 -4.76 -23.07 32.11
N ALA A 263 -5.87 -23.55 32.65
CA ALA A 263 -6.08 -23.54 34.09
C ALA A 263 -5.11 -24.54 34.77
N PRO A 264 -4.59 -24.24 35.97
CA PRO A 264 -3.78 -25.21 36.70
C PRO A 264 -4.55 -26.50 36.95
N HIS A 265 -3.94 -27.64 36.63
CA HIS A 265 -4.40 -28.92 37.18
C HIS A 265 -4.11 -28.94 38.69
N ASP A 266 -5.07 -29.46 39.45
CA ASP A 266 -5.02 -29.73 40.89
C ASP A 266 -4.79 -28.53 41.83
N GLY A 267 -5.89 -27.82 42.11
CA GLY A 267 -6.02 -26.93 43.27
C GLY A 267 -7.50 -26.72 43.67
N PRO A 268 -7.83 -26.61 44.97
CA PRO A 268 -9.21 -26.38 45.40
C PRO A 268 -9.73 -25.02 44.92
N SER A 269 -10.95 -24.99 44.40
CA SER A 269 -11.53 -23.85 43.68
C SER A 269 -11.86 -22.66 44.58
N SER A 270 -10.88 -21.75 44.76
CA SER A 270 -11.12 -20.41 45.29
C SER A 270 -11.98 -19.59 44.33
N PRO A 271 -13.12 -19.01 44.76
CA PRO A 271 -14.02 -18.27 43.87
C PRO A 271 -13.50 -16.85 43.59
N MET A 272 -12.64 -16.69 42.59
CA MET A 272 -12.24 -15.37 42.09
C MET A 272 -12.98 -14.99 40.80
N SER A 273 -13.76 -13.91 40.89
CA SER A 273 -14.12 -12.99 39.80
C SER A 273 -14.62 -13.58 38.47
N GLY A 274 -15.81 -14.21 38.50
CA GLY A 274 -16.97 -13.76 37.70
C GLY A 274 -16.92 -13.67 36.16
N SER A 275 -15.82 -13.95 35.46
CA SER A 275 -15.82 -14.07 33.98
C SER A 275 -16.52 -15.39 33.61
N VAL A 276 -17.67 -15.26 32.94
CA VAL A 276 -18.37 -16.39 32.34
C VAL A 276 -17.61 -16.75 31.06
N ARG A 277 -16.62 -17.63 31.17
CA ARG A 277 -15.90 -18.17 30.00
C ARG A 277 -16.91 -18.76 29.02
N LEU A 278 -17.08 -18.12 27.86
CA LEU A 278 -17.99 -18.54 26.79
C LEU A 278 -17.42 -19.71 25.96
N SER A 279 -16.83 -20.71 26.62
CA SER A 279 -16.25 -21.87 25.96
C SER A 279 -17.32 -22.85 25.50
N ALA A 280 -17.30 -23.20 24.21
CA ALA A 280 -18.04 -24.34 23.67
C ALA A 280 -17.62 -25.68 24.29
N SER A 281 -16.41 -25.71 24.82
CA SER A 281 -15.86 -26.82 25.58
C SER A 281 -16.35 -26.77 27.03
N ALA A 282 -16.75 -27.92 27.56
CA ALA A 282 -16.96 -28.14 28.99
C ALA A 282 -15.63 -28.17 29.78
N ASP A 283 -14.50 -28.36 29.10
CA ASP A 283 -13.15 -28.21 29.65
C ASP A 283 -12.62 -26.78 29.38
N PRO A 284 -12.28 -25.98 30.41
CA PRO A 284 -11.78 -24.61 30.27
C PRO A 284 -10.39 -24.49 29.61
N ASN A 285 -9.74 -25.61 29.31
CA ASN A 285 -8.44 -25.69 28.62
C ASN A 285 -8.55 -25.82 27.11
N PHE A 286 -9.75 -25.86 26.52
CA PHE A 286 -9.96 -25.95 25.08
C PHE A 286 -10.77 -24.76 24.55
N ALA A 287 -10.40 -24.29 23.37
CA ALA A 287 -11.04 -23.18 22.69
C ALA A 287 -11.42 -23.55 21.23
N PRO A 288 -12.46 -22.91 20.67
CA PRO A 288 -12.83 -23.07 19.27
C PRO A 288 -11.93 -22.20 18.38
N TYR A 289 -11.22 -22.81 17.45
CA TYR A 289 -10.45 -22.11 16.42
C TYR A 289 -11.05 -22.40 15.06
N ASN A 290 -11.21 -21.36 14.24
CA ASN A 290 -11.42 -21.56 12.82
C ASN A 290 -10.06 -21.86 12.16
N THR A 291 -9.96 -23.00 11.48
CA THR A 291 -8.74 -23.49 10.86
C THR A 291 -8.70 -23.22 9.35
N SER A 292 -9.62 -22.39 8.82
CA SER A 292 -9.59 -21.92 7.43
C SER A 292 -8.48 -20.90 7.21
N ALA A 293 -8.25 -20.00 8.16
CA ALA A 293 -7.21 -18.98 8.14
C ALA A 293 -6.80 -18.54 9.56
N HIS A 294 -5.65 -17.87 9.67
CA HIS A 294 -5.11 -17.42 10.96
C HIS A 294 -5.87 -16.18 11.48
N PHE A 295 -6.16 -15.23 10.57
CA PHE A 295 -6.92 -14.01 10.84
C PHE A 295 -8.13 -13.96 9.90
N LEU A 296 -9.29 -13.56 10.40
CA LEU A 296 -10.54 -13.48 9.63
C LEU A 296 -11.17 -12.11 9.83
N TRP A 297 -11.89 -11.56 8.85
CA TRP A 297 -12.64 -10.31 9.08
C TRP A 297 -14.13 -10.40 8.77
N ILE A 298 -14.91 -9.56 9.46
CA ILE A 298 -16.32 -9.28 9.19
C ILE A 298 -16.40 -8.11 8.20
N GLY A 299 -17.16 -8.28 7.12
CA GLY A 299 -17.38 -7.27 6.10
C GLY A 299 -18.31 -6.14 6.55
N ASP A 300 -18.17 -4.95 5.96
CA ASP A 300 -18.99 -3.76 6.26
C ASP A 300 -20.48 -3.91 5.87
N ARG A 301 -20.84 -5.06 5.28
CA ARG A 301 -22.22 -5.47 4.92
C ARG A 301 -22.75 -6.64 5.75
N THR A 302 -21.92 -7.25 6.61
CA THR A 302 -22.22 -8.45 7.40
C THR A 302 -22.01 -8.24 8.91
N ARG A 303 -21.68 -7.03 9.34
CA ARG A 303 -21.41 -6.64 10.73
C ARG A 303 -22.65 -6.19 11.55
N GLN A 304 -23.84 -6.68 11.21
CA GLN A 304 -25.06 -6.37 11.98
C GLN A 304 -24.96 -6.97 13.39
N LEU A 305 -25.33 -6.21 14.43
CA LEU A 305 -25.18 -6.61 15.84
C LEU A 305 -25.93 -7.91 16.20
N ASP A 306 -27.05 -8.17 15.54
CA ASP A 306 -27.88 -9.38 15.64
C ASP A 306 -27.62 -10.38 14.47
N GLY A 307 -26.59 -10.13 13.66
CA GLY A 307 -26.24 -10.90 12.48
C GLY A 307 -25.46 -12.18 12.79
N ALA A 308 -25.68 -13.21 11.97
CA ALA A 308 -25.04 -14.52 12.13
C ALA A 308 -23.50 -14.47 12.10
N HIS A 309 -22.91 -13.55 11.32
CA HIS A 309 -21.46 -13.35 11.29
C HIS A 309 -20.92 -12.83 12.62
N VAL A 310 -21.61 -11.89 13.28
CA VAL A 310 -21.18 -11.36 14.58
C VAL A 310 -21.29 -12.44 15.67
N GLU A 311 -22.36 -13.23 15.68
CA GLU A 311 -22.50 -14.38 16.59
C GLU A 311 -21.44 -15.47 16.35
N TYR A 312 -21.08 -15.75 15.09
CA TYR A 312 -20.01 -16.70 14.79
C TYR A 312 -18.63 -16.17 15.24
N PHE A 313 -18.30 -14.92 14.89
CA PHE A 313 -17.01 -14.30 15.22
C PHE A 313 -16.83 -14.02 16.73
N ARG A 314 -17.92 -13.90 17.48
CA ARG A 314 -17.92 -13.71 18.95
C ARG A 314 -17.14 -14.78 19.71
N GLY A 315 -17.30 -16.05 19.31
CA GLY A 315 -16.76 -17.17 20.10
C GLY A 315 -15.48 -17.81 19.56
N ILE A 316 -15.14 -17.66 18.27
CA ILE A 316 -13.87 -18.16 17.74
C ILE A 316 -12.68 -17.47 18.42
N ARG A 317 -11.62 -18.22 18.75
CA ARG A 317 -10.46 -17.69 19.50
C ARG A 317 -9.45 -16.95 18.63
N ASN A 318 -9.54 -17.10 17.30
CA ASN A 318 -8.76 -16.34 16.32
C ASN A 318 -8.80 -14.81 16.58
N PRO A 319 -7.73 -14.07 16.24
CA PRO A 319 -7.81 -12.62 16.09
C PRO A 319 -8.71 -12.26 14.89
N ILE A 320 -9.49 -11.19 15.04
CA ILE A 320 -10.55 -10.83 14.09
C ILE A 320 -10.44 -9.38 13.60
N GLY A 321 -10.77 -9.16 12.34
CA GLY A 321 -10.95 -7.85 11.72
C GLY A 321 -12.41 -7.44 11.66
N ILE A 322 -12.70 -6.14 11.74
CA ILE A 322 -14.03 -5.58 11.53
C ILE A 322 -13.92 -4.40 10.56
N LYS A 323 -14.58 -4.47 9.40
CA LYS A 323 -14.58 -3.36 8.44
C LYS A 323 -15.50 -2.24 8.91
N VAL A 324 -14.94 -1.05 9.14
CA VAL A 324 -15.65 0.15 9.63
C VAL A 324 -15.77 1.16 8.49
N GLY A 325 -16.94 1.25 7.86
CA GLY A 325 -17.27 2.25 6.85
C GLY A 325 -18.05 3.47 7.37
N PRO A 326 -18.36 4.47 6.51
CA PRO A 326 -19.10 5.70 6.87
C PRO A 326 -20.55 5.50 7.32
N SER A 327 -21.05 4.27 7.38
CA SER A 327 -22.38 3.92 7.90
C SER A 327 -22.34 3.49 9.37
N MET A 328 -21.18 3.11 9.90
CA MET A 328 -21.01 2.78 11.32
C MET A 328 -21.36 3.99 12.18
N GLN A 329 -22.09 3.77 13.27
CA GLN A 329 -22.29 4.78 14.33
C GLN A 329 -21.36 4.54 15.52
N ASP A 330 -21.04 5.59 16.26
CA ASP A 330 -20.19 5.54 17.46
C ASP A 330 -20.66 4.52 18.51
N ASP A 331 -21.96 4.49 18.79
CA ASP A 331 -22.57 3.59 19.76
C ASP A 331 -22.83 2.18 19.20
N GLU A 332 -22.94 2.04 17.87
CA GLU A 332 -22.99 0.75 17.17
C GLU A 332 -21.62 0.06 17.27
N LEU A 333 -20.53 0.80 17.06
CA LEU A 333 -19.15 0.30 17.13
C LEU A 333 -18.80 -0.21 18.53
N VAL A 334 -19.14 0.55 19.59
CA VAL A 334 -18.90 0.12 20.96
C VAL A 334 -19.73 -1.13 21.31
N ARG A 335 -21.02 -1.16 20.95
CA ARG A 335 -21.86 -2.35 21.17
C ARG A 335 -21.37 -3.58 20.39
N LEU A 336 -20.79 -3.40 19.21
CA LEU A 336 -20.17 -4.51 18.47
C LEU A 336 -18.93 -5.06 19.19
N LEU A 337 -18.10 -4.18 19.77
CA LEU A 337 -16.93 -4.57 20.57
C LEU A 337 -17.33 -5.28 21.88
N ASP A 338 -18.37 -4.81 22.56
CA ASP A 338 -18.95 -5.48 23.74
C ASP A 338 -19.44 -6.91 23.42
N ILE A 339 -19.87 -7.18 22.19
CA ILE A 339 -20.30 -8.51 21.76
C ILE A 339 -19.11 -9.41 21.41
N VAL A 340 -18.09 -8.92 20.68
CA VAL A 340 -17.01 -9.79 20.13
C VAL A 340 -15.68 -9.77 20.90
N ASN A 341 -15.54 -8.88 21.88
CA ASN A 341 -14.41 -8.86 22.83
C ASN A 341 -14.87 -8.50 24.27
N PRO A 342 -15.85 -9.21 24.86
CA PRO A 342 -16.43 -8.85 26.15
C PRO A 342 -15.40 -8.81 27.29
N ASP A 343 -14.49 -9.78 27.34
CA ASP A 343 -13.40 -9.88 28.32
C ASP A 343 -12.22 -8.93 28.02
N ARG A 344 -12.28 -8.13 26.94
CA ARG A 344 -11.27 -7.13 26.53
C ARG A 344 -9.88 -7.76 26.38
N GLU A 345 -9.81 -8.87 25.65
CA GLU A 345 -8.54 -9.51 25.32
C GLU A 345 -7.71 -8.62 24.37
N ASP A 346 -6.44 -8.43 24.70
CA ASP A 346 -5.47 -7.78 23.82
C ASP A 346 -5.24 -8.60 22.52
N GLY A 347 -4.96 -7.88 21.43
CA GLY A 347 -4.69 -8.45 20.11
C GLY A 347 -5.88 -9.17 19.46
N LYS A 348 -7.07 -9.17 20.09
CA LYS A 348 -8.27 -9.86 19.61
C LYS A 348 -8.95 -9.15 18.44
N VAL A 349 -9.02 -7.82 18.44
CA VAL A 349 -9.81 -7.04 17.45
C VAL A 349 -8.97 -6.01 16.70
N THR A 350 -9.08 -6.03 15.38
CA THR A 350 -8.55 -5.00 14.47
C THR A 350 -9.70 -4.26 13.78
N LEU A 351 -9.82 -2.95 14.00
CA LEU A 351 -10.77 -2.09 13.30
C LEU A 351 -10.19 -1.63 11.96
N ILE A 352 -10.79 -2.11 10.87
CA ILE A 352 -10.35 -1.91 9.48
C ILE A 352 -11.14 -0.74 8.88
N THR A 353 -10.65 0.48 9.03
CA THR A 353 -11.37 1.71 8.69
C THR A 353 -11.29 2.05 7.20
N ARG A 354 -12.44 2.24 6.54
CA ARG A 354 -12.56 2.39 5.08
C ARG A 354 -13.53 3.52 4.67
N TYR A 355 -13.24 4.76 5.02
CA TYR A 355 -14.20 5.86 4.89
C TYR A 355 -14.26 6.47 3.49
N GLY A 356 -13.12 6.50 2.79
CA GLY A 356 -12.88 7.35 1.63
C GLY A 356 -12.20 8.66 2.04
N ALA A 357 -11.26 9.13 1.23
CA ALA A 357 -10.46 10.33 1.50
C ALA A 357 -11.32 11.59 1.75
N SER A 358 -12.48 11.67 1.09
CA SER A 358 -13.45 12.77 1.25
C SER A 358 -14.30 12.71 2.52
N LYS A 359 -14.16 11.65 3.34
CA LYS A 359 -15.00 11.39 4.52
C LYS A 359 -14.23 11.06 5.80
N ILE A 360 -12.99 10.59 5.71
CA ILE A 360 -12.21 10.15 6.87
C ILE A 360 -12.14 11.18 8.01
N GLU A 361 -11.97 12.48 7.71
CA GLU A 361 -11.96 13.56 8.71
C GLU A 361 -13.31 13.73 9.46
N GLN A 362 -14.43 13.28 8.89
CA GLN A 362 -15.75 13.36 9.53
C GLN A 362 -15.99 12.21 10.53
N PHE A 363 -15.52 11.00 10.24
CA PHE A 363 -15.91 9.79 10.98
C PHE A 363 -14.82 9.22 11.90
N LEU A 364 -13.55 9.23 11.48
CA LEU A 364 -12.48 8.61 12.26
C LEU A 364 -12.28 9.25 13.66
N PRO A 365 -12.35 10.59 13.85
CA PRO A 365 -12.17 11.18 15.17
C PRO A 365 -13.23 10.72 16.19
N GLY A 366 -14.50 10.63 15.79
CA GLY A 366 -15.58 10.13 16.65
C GLY A 366 -15.33 8.70 17.08
N HIS A 367 -15.11 7.80 16.11
CA HIS A 367 -14.86 6.39 16.38
C HIS A 367 -13.64 6.15 17.29
N ILE A 368 -12.55 6.93 17.15
CA ILE A 368 -11.41 6.85 18.07
C ILE A 368 -11.83 7.24 19.49
N SER A 369 -12.48 8.40 19.66
CA SER A 369 -12.94 8.88 20.97
C SER A 369 -13.90 7.89 21.65
N SER A 370 -14.84 7.33 20.89
CA SER A 370 -15.84 6.37 21.40
C SER A 370 -15.22 5.05 21.84
N VAL A 371 -14.28 4.50 21.06
CA VAL A 371 -13.58 3.27 21.44
C VAL A 371 -12.63 3.51 22.63
N GLN A 372 -11.88 4.61 22.64
CA GLN A 372 -11.06 5.00 23.80
C GLN A 372 -11.90 5.17 25.08
N ALA A 373 -13.05 5.85 24.99
CA ALA A 373 -13.96 6.05 26.12
C ALA A 373 -14.62 4.75 26.60
N SER A 374 -14.90 3.80 25.70
CA SER A 374 -15.37 2.47 26.08
C SER A 374 -14.29 1.58 26.71
N GLY A 375 -13.01 1.93 26.58
CA GLY A 375 -11.87 1.19 27.14
C GLY A 375 -11.57 -0.14 26.44
N HIS A 376 -12.00 -0.32 25.20
CA HIS A 376 -11.78 -1.56 24.44
C HIS A 376 -10.39 -1.58 23.77
N PRO A 377 -9.57 -2.62 23.99
CA PRO A 377 -8.30 -2.78 23.27
C PRO A 377 -8.58 -3.14 21.81
N VAL A 378 -8.10 -2.31 20.88
CA VAL A 378 -8.22 -2.51 19.44
C VAL A 378 -6.96 -2.08 18.70
N ILE A 379 -6.73 -2.70 17.54
CA ILE A 379 -5.73 -2.25 16.56
C ILE A 379 -6.45 -1.42 15.49
N TRP A 380 -5.99 -0.20 15.22
CA TRP A 380 -6.49 0.60 14.10
C TRP A 380 -5.73 0.26 12.81
N MET A 381 -6.46 -0.09 11.75
CA MET A 381 -5.89 -0.43 10.45
C MET A 381 -6.61 0.32 9.32
N CYS A 382 -5.86 1.06 8.49
CA CYS A 382 -6.42 1.83 7.39
C CYS A 382 -6.65 0.96 6.15
N ASP A 383 -7.88 0.94 5.61
CA ASP A 383 -8.24 0.39 4.30
C ASP A 383 -8.59 1.54 3.35
N PRO A 384 -7.56 2.17 2.74
CA PRO A 384 -7.74 3.29 1.81
C PRO A 384 -8.27 2.84 0.43
N MET A 385 -8.57 1.54 0.27
CA MET A 385 -8.94 0.95 -1.01
C MET A 385 -10.46 0.99 -1.19
N HIS A 386 -11.18 0.37 -0.25
CA HIS A 386 -12.63 0.22 -0.33
C HIS A 386 -13.38 1.53 -0.12
N GLY A 387 -12.74 2.56 0.43
CA GLY A 387 -13.28 3.92 0.57
C GLY A 387 -13.36 4.69 -0.76
N ASN A 388 -12.47 4.39 -1.71
CA ASN A 388 -12.17 5.26 -2.87
C ASN A 388 -12.46 4.62 -4.24
N THR A 389 -13.21 3.50 -4.30
CA THR A 389 -13.65 2.90 -5.57
C THR A 389 -14.62 3.83 -6.30
N LEU A 390 -14.29 4.19 -7.54
CA LEU A 390 -15.12 4.96 -8.47
C LEU A 390 -15.37 4.17 -9.77
N THR A 391 -16.20 4.71 -10.67
CA THR A 391 -16.45 4.14 -12.00
C THR A 391 -15.93 5.10 -13.07
N SER A 392 -15.17 4.58 -14.02
CA SER A 392 -14.56 5.32 -15.13
C SER A 392 -15.59 5.72 -16.19
N SER A 393 -15.25 6.65 -17.08
CA SER A 393 -16.06 6.90 -18.28
C SER A 393 -16.11 5.68 -19.22
N THR A 394 -15.07 4.85 -19.19
CA THR A 394 -15.03 3.52 -19.85
C THR A 394 -15.82 2.43 -19.13
N GLY A 395 -16.59 2.75 -18.08
CA GLY A 395 -17.46 1.81 -17.34
C GLY A 395 -16.75 0.82 -16.41
N HIS A 396 -15.42 0.81 -16.38
CA HIS A 396 -14.63 0.00 -15.46
C HIS A 396 -14.72 0.57 -14.03
N LYS A 397 -14.54 -0.28 -13.02
CA LYS A 397 -14.24 0.24 -11.68
C LYS A 397 -12.77 0.60 -11.61
N THR A 398 -12.43 1.70 -10.97
CA THR A 398 -11.04 2.04 -10.69
C THR A 398 -10.94 2.77 -9.34
N ARG A 399 -9.72 2.98 -8.86
CA ARG A 399 -9.38 3.81 -7.70
C ARG A 399 -8.26 4.73 -8.12
N HIS A 400 -8.27 5.99 -7.68
CA HIS A 400 -7.21 6.94 -8.06
C HIS A 400 -6.13 6.97 -6.98
N PHE A 401 -4.87 6.76 -7.36
CA PHE A 401 -3.74 6.61 -6.44
C PHE A 401 -3.64 7.76 -5.42
N SER A 402 -3.82 9.00 -5.85
CA SER A 402 -3.80 10.15 -4.94
C SER A 402 -4.89 10.13 -3.87
N THR A 403 -6.05 9.49 -4.11
CA THR A 403 -7.12 9.35 -3.10
C THR A 403 -6.77 8.28 -2.07
N ILE A 404 -6.13 7.18 -2.49
CA ILE A 404 -5.59 6.15 -1.61
C ILE A 404 -4.53 6.75 -0.67
N ILE A 405 -3.57 7.49 -1.24
CA ILE A 405 -2.54 8.22 -0.47
C ILE A 405 -3.14 9.31 0.42
N SER A 406 -4.18 10.01 -0.02
CA SER A 406 -4.87 11.03 0.78
C SER A 406 -5.56 10.42 2.01
N GLU A 407 -6.26 9.29 1.87
CA GLU A 407 -6.87 8.63 3.04
C GLU A 407 -5.82 8.11 4.02
N ILE A 408 -4.70 7.53 3.55
CA ILE A 408 -3.56 7.16 4.42
C ILE A 408 -3.01 8.39 5.16
N THR A 409 -2.79 9.50 4.44
CA THR A 409 -2.26 10.76 5.00
C THR A 409 -3.18 11.29 6.10
N SER A 410 -4.47 11.39 5.82
CA SER A 410 -5.47 11.86 6.79
C SER A 410 -5.60 10.91 7.98
N CYS A 411 -5.54 9.60 7.77
CA CYS A 411 -5.58 8.61 8.85
C CYS A 411 -4.43 8.81 9.84
N ILE A 412 -3.18 8.88 9.34
CA ILE A 412 -2.00 9.15 10.18
C ILE A 412 -2.12 10.50 10.88
N GLN A 413 -2.54 11.56 10.17
CA GLN A 413 -2.70 12.89 10.76
C GLN A 413 -3.78 12.94 11.85
N ILE A 414 -4.88 12.21 11.70
CA ILE A 414 -5.96 12.15 12.70
C ILE A 414 -5.49 11.40 13.95
N HIS A 415 -4.86 10.23 13.81
CA HIS A 415 -4.31 9.49 14.95
C HIS A 415 -3.25 10.32 15.70
N SER A 416 -2.22 10.80 15.00
CA SER A 416 -1.10 11.57 15.60
C SER A 416 -1.49 12.97 16.11
N SER A 417 -2.74 13.42 15.91
CA SER A 417 -3.27 14.66 16.50
C SER A 417 -4.47 14.44 17.45
N HIS A 418 -4.88 13.20 17.68
CA HIS A 418 -5.97 12.88 18.60
C HIS A 418 -5.57 13.13 20.07
N ASN A 419 -6.54 13.42 20.91
CA ASN A 419 -6.35 13.61 22.34
C ASN A 419 -7.52 12.98 23.13
N PRO A 420 -7.30 11.90 23.91
CA PRO A 420 -6.00 11.31 24.24
C PRO A 420 -5.30 10.63 23.03
N PRO A 421 -3.96 10.46 23.06
CA PRO A 421 -3.19 9.99 21.92
C PRO A 421 -3.69 8.67 21.34
N SER A 422 -3.59 8.55 20.01
CA SER A 422 -3.96 7.35 19.25
C SER A 422 -2.91 7.11 18.16
N HIS A 423 -2.77 5.87 17.70
CA HIS A 423 -1.82 5.49 16.65
C HIS A 423 -2.48 4.64 15.58
N LEU A 424 -2.00 4.79 14.35
CA LEU A 424 -2.32 3.85 13.27
C LEU A 424 -1.45 2.60 13.44
N GLY A 425 -2.07 1.46 13.74
CA GLY A 425 -1.37 0.19 13.92
C GLY A 425 -1.08 -0.56 12.62
N GLY A 426 -1.77 -0.27 11.52
CA GLY A 426 -1.55 -0.99 10.27
C GLY A 426 -2.23 -0.44 9.02
N ILE A 427 -2.01 -1.12 7.90
CA ILE A 427 -2.69 -0.88 6.62
C ILE A 427 -3.24 -2.18 6.00
N SER A 428 -4.36 -2.05 5.31
CA SER A 428 -5.07 -3.12 4.60
C SER A 428 -5.18 -2.75 3.12
N LEU A 429 -4.31 -3.31 2.28
CA LEU A 429 -4.24 -3.02 0.84
C LEU A 429 -4.79 -4.16 -0.02
N GLU A 430 -5.28 -3.82 -1.21
CA GLU A 430 -5.61 -4.77 -2.27
C GLU A 430 -4.60 -4.58 -3.40
N PHE A 431 -3.68 -5.54 -3.57
CA PHE A 431 -2.63 -5.50 -4.58
C PHE A 431 -2.31 -6.88 -5.15
N THR A 432 -1.71 -6.91 -6.34
CA THR A 432 -1.23 -8.16 -6.97
C THR A 432 0.22 -8.03 -7.47
N GLY A 433 0.91 -9.16 -7.52
CA GLY A 433 2.19 -9.35 -8.20
C GLY A 433 2.06 -9.89 -9.64
N GLU A 434 0.85 -9.92 -10.20
CA GLU A 434 0.61 -10.40 -11.57
C GLU A 434 1.44 -9.63 -12.62
N LEU A 435 2.11 -10.41 -13.47
CA LEU A 435 2.80 -9.99 -14.68
C LEU A 435 2.26 -10.82 -15.86
N ASN A 436 2.53 -10.44 -17.10
CA ASN A 436 2.48 -11.37 -18.24
C ASN A 436 3.89 -11.92 -18.54
N GLU A 437 3.98 -12.83 -19.52
CA GLU A 437 5.24 -13.38 -20.04
C GLU A 437 6.27 -12.30 -20.48
N GLU A 438 5.79 -11.09 -20.79
CA GLU A 438 6.59 -9.94 -21.21
C GLU A 438 6.93 -8.95 -20.06
N GLY A 439 6.53 -9.23 -18.81
CA GLY A 439 6.81 -8.36 -17.66
C GLY A 439 5.93 -7.10 -17.53
N TYR A 440 4.67 -7.16 -17.94
CA TYR A 440 3.67 -6.09 -17.79
C TYR A 440 2.69 -6.41 -16.65
N SER A 441 2.62 -5.53 -15.65
CA SER A 441 1.67 -5.64 -14.54
C SER A 441 0.28 -5.09 -14.87
N VAL A 442 -0.69 -5.30 -13.98
CA VAL A 442 -2.11 -4.99 -14.19
C VAL A 442 -2.39 -3.48 -14.27
N THR A 443 -3.47 -3.13 -14.96
CA THR A 443 -3.89 -1.73 -15.21
C THR A 443 -5.25 -1.45 -14.57
N GLU A 444 -5.30 -1.52 -13.24
CA GLU A 444 -6.57 -1.50 -12.48
C GLU A 444 -6.81 -0.19 -11.71
N CYS A 445 -5.77 0.43 -11.15
CA CYS A 445 -5.85 1.74 -10.47
C CYS A 445 -5.16 2.84 -11.30
N LEU A 446 -5.71 4.07 -11.26
CA LEU A 446 -5.19 5.24 -11.99
C LEU A 446 -4.05 5.92 -11.22
N GLY A 447 -3.07 6.47 -11.93
CA GLY A 447 -1.95 7.21 -11.38
C GLY A 447 -0.82 6.33 -10.82
N GLY A 448 -0.19 6.78 -9.72
CA GLY A 448 1.11 6.28 -9.25
C GLY A 448 2.27 6.92 -10.02
N SER A 449 3.49 6.47 -9.77
CA SER A 449 4.70 6.91 -10.52
C SER A 449 4.64 6.57 -12.01
N MET A 450 3.76 5.65 -12.41
CA MET A 450 3.46 5.27 -13.79
C MET A 450 2.42 6.17 -14.49
N GLU A 451 1.84 7.16 -13.80
CA GLU A 451 0.83 8.12 -14.32
C GLU A 451 -0.39 7.49 -15.04
N LEU A 452 -0.77 6.26 -14.66
CA LEU A 452 -1.73 5.41 -15.41
C LEU A 452 -3.07 6.10 -15.69
N LYS A 453 -3.48 6.12 -16.96
CA LYS A 453 -4.62 6.89 -17.48
C LYS A 453 -5.85 6.01 -17.72
N GLU A 454 -7.02 6.63 -17.76
CA GLU A 454 -8.29 5.90 -17.88
C GLU A 454 -8.42 5.09 -19.18
N SER A 455 -7.79 5.56 -20.25
CA SER A 455 -7.68 4.86 -21.54
C SER A 455 -6.81 3.60 -21.49
N GLU A 456 -5.96 3.46 -20.47
CA GLU A 456 -5.01 2.35 -20.32
C GLU A 456 -5.57 1.22 -19.46
N LEU A 457 -6.69 1.44 -18.75
CA LEU A 457 -7.35 0.42 -17.92
C LEU A 457 -7.63 -0.87 -18.72
N SER A 458 -8.15 -0.75 -19.94
CA SER A 458 -8.52 -1.90 -20.77
C SER A 458 -7.32 -2.69 -21.33
N LEU A 459 -6.07 -2.31 -21.06
CA LEU A 459 -4.89 -3.05 -21.54
C LEU A 459 -4.67 -4.35 -20.75
N ARG A 460 -4.90 -4.33 -19.43
CA ARG A 460 -4.62 -5.45 -18.51
C ARG A 460 -5.46 -5.35 -17.22
N TYR A 461 -6.76 -5.10 -17.35
CA TYR A 461 -7.72 -5.20 -16.25
C TYR A 461 -8.05 -6.69 -16.00
N GLN A 462 -7.53 -7.29 -14.93
CA GLN A 462 -7.66 -8.74 -14.66
C GLN A 462 -8.63 -9.06 -13.50
N THR A 463 -8.82 -8.14 -12.56
CA THR A 463 -9.80 -8.31 -11.48
C THR A 463 -11.24 -8.33 -11.98
N PHE A 464 -12.01 -9.33 -11.55
CA PHE A 464 -13.45 -9.38 -11.75
C PHE A 464 -14.24 -8.74 -10.58
N CYS A 465 -13.52 -8.12 -9.65
CA CYS A 465 -14.04 -7.75 -8.34
C CYS A 465 -13.95 -6.24 -8.09
N ASP A 466 -12.85 -5.79 -7.50
CA ASP A 466 -12.49 -4.39 -7.28
C ASP A 466 -11.03 -4.18 -7.73
N PRO A 467 -10.66 -2.97 -8.18
CA PRO A 467 -9.35 -2.62 -8.76
C PRO A 467 -8.20 -2.69 -7.76
N ARG A 468 -7.18 -3.52 -8.04
CA ARG A 468 -5.98 -3.69 -7.20
C ARG A 468 -4.90 -2.67 -7.57
N LEU A 469 -3.98 -2.39 -6.65
CA LEU A 469 -2.71 -1.76 -7.00
C LEU A 469 -1.84 -2.78 -7.77
N ASN A 470 -1.11 -2.31 -8.76
CA ASN A 470 -0.04 -3.09 -9.39
C ASN A 470 1.26 -3.02 -8.57
N ILE A 471 2.33 -3.65 -9.05
CA ILE A 471 3.60 -3.75 -8.34
C ILE A 471 4.19 -2.36 -8.07
N GLU A 472 4.34 -1.53 -9.10
CA GLU A 472 4.93 -0.20 -8.98
C GLU A 472 4.13 0.70 -8.04
N GLN A 473 2.79 0.73 -8.17
CA GLN A 473 1.93 1.50 -7.28
C GLN A 473 1.99 0.99 -5.83
N SER A 474 2.14 -0.32 -5.61
CA SER A 474 2.27 -0.88 -4.26
C SER A 474 3.58 -0.47 -3.60
N LEU A 475 4.66 -0.42 -4.38
CA LEU A 475 5.97 0.08 -3.92
C LEU A 475 5.93 1.60 -3.69
N ASP A 476 5.27 2.39 -4.54
CA ASP A 476 5.02 3.81 -4.29
C ASP A 476 4.39 4.02 -2.90
N VAL A 477 3.33 3.25 -2.55
CA VAL A 477 2.72 3.33 -1.21
C VAL A 477 3.73 2.96 -0.10
N ALA A 478 4.53 1.91 -0.29
CA ALA A 478 5.53 1.48 0.70
C ALA A 478 6.58 2.57 0.97
N PHE A 479 7.16 3.16 -0.08
CA PHE A 479 8.17 4.21 0.04
C PHE A 479 7.61 5.50 0.64
N LEU A 480 6.38 5.89 0.27
CA LEU A 480 5.73 7.07 0.84
C LEU A 480 5.52 6.95 2.36
N ILE A 481 4.99 5.81 2.83
CA ILE A 481 4.79 5.58 4.26
C ILE A 481 6.13 5.42 5.00
N SER A 482 7.09 4.71 4.40
CA SER A 482 8.44 4.52 4.95
C SER A 482 9.19 5.84 5.14
N ASN A 483 9.20 6.71 4.12
CA ASN A 483 9.85 8.02 4.18
C ASN A 483 9.15 9.00 5.14
N HIS A 484 7.83 8.88 5.33
CA HIS A 484 7.11 9.63 6.37
C HIS A 484 7.62 9.30 7.78
N PHE A 485 7.55 8.02 8.20
CA PHE A 485 7.98 7.63 9.55
C PHE A 485 9.49 7.83 9.77
N LYS A 486 10.32 7.64 8.73
CA LYS A 486 11.75 7.98 8.73
C LYS A 486 11.99 9.45 9.08
N ARG A 487 11.20 10.39 8.53
CA ARG A 487 11.28 11.84 8.81
C ARG A 487 10.80 12.22 10.21
N GLU A 488 9.78 11.54 10.73
CA GLU A 488 9.32 11.73 12.11
C GLU A 488 10.42 11.33 13.11
N ARG A 489 10.98 10.11 12.95
CA ARG A 489 12.09 9.62 13.79
C ARG A 489 13.35 10.47 13.68
N SER A 490 13.67 11.00 12.50
CA SER A 490 14.79 11.94 12.31
C SER A 490 14.51 13.36 12.83
N GLY A 491 13.37 13.62 13.48
CA GLY A 491 13.01 14.92 14.07
C GLY A 491 12.67 16.04 13.06
N ARG A 492 12.96 15.83 11.77
CA ARG A 492 12.75 16.82 10.69
C ARG A 492 11.27 17.15 10.47
N GLY A 493 10.36 16.23 10.79
CA GLY A 493 8.91 16.43 10.59
C GLY A 493 8.24 17.49 11.49
N ARG A 494 8.84 17.88 12.63
CA ARG A 494 8.16 18.75 13.62
C ARG A 494 7.92 20.19 13.18
N SER A 495 8.49 20.65 12.07
CA SER A 495 8.39 22.06 11.62
C SER A 495 7.28 22.34 10.58
N GLU A 496 6.68 21.31 9.96
CA GLU A 496 5.72 21.51 8.84
C GLU A 496 4.35 20.88 9.13
N LYS A 497 3.54 21.55 9.97
CA LYS A 497 2.11 21.24 10.08
C LYS A 497 1.36 21.70 8.83
N GLY A 498 1.23 20.81 7.85
CA GLY A 498 0.36 20.99 6.68
C GLY A 498 -0.28 19.68 6.25
N ARG A 499 -1.50 19.77 5.69
CA ARG A 499 -2.05 18.67 4.88
C ARG A 499 -1.13 18.42 3.66
N ASP A 500 -1.27 17.24 3.05
CA ASP A 500 -0.54 16.77 1.86
C ASP A 500 0.93 16.36 2.07
N VAL A 501 1.32 15.84 3.25
CA VAL A 501 2.71 15.37 3.46
C VAL A 501 3.13 14.27 2.47
N LEU A 502 2.30 13.23 2.24
CA LEU A 502 2.63 12.17 1.28
C LEU A 502 2.46 12.62 -0.19
N LEU A 503 1.52 13.52 -0.46
CA LEU A 503 1.31 14.08 -1.81
C LEU A 503 2.44 15.04 -2.22
N ARG A 504 3.11 15.71 -1.26
CA ARG A 504 4.33 16.50 -1.51
C ARG A 504 5.54 15.65 -1.88
N GLU A 505 5.62 14.40 -1.42
CA GLU A 505 6.70 13.49 -1.82
C GLU A 505 6.56 13.06 -3.29
N LEU A 506 5.31 12.83 -3.76
CA LEU A 506 5.03 12.64 -5.18
C LEU A 506 5.30 13.90 -6.02
N ALA A 507 5.13 15.09 -5.42
CA ALA A 507 5.44 16.38 -6.02
C ALA A 507 6.87 16.89 -5.70
N ASN A 508 7.80 15.99 -5.35
CA ASN A 508 9.16 16.38 -4.97
C ASN A 508 9.91 16.97 -6.19
N PRO A 509 10.37 18.25 -6.16
CA PRO A 509 10.82 18.95 -7.37
C PRO A 509 12.01 18.31 -8.10
N SER A 510 12.83 17.50 -7.43
CA SER A 510 13.96 16.81 -8.07
C SER A 510 13.54 15.85 -9.18
N LEU A 511 12.37 15.20 -9.07
CA LEU A 511 11.80 14.37 -10.14
C LEU A 511 11.15 15.21 -11.25
N GLN A 512 10.46 16.30 -10.88
CA GLN A 512 9.79 17.17 -11.86
C GLN A 512 10.78 17.95 -12.75
N VAL A 513 11.99 18.26 -12.27
CA VAL A 513 13.06 18.84 -13.10
C VAL A 513 13.47 17.87 -14.22
N TYR A 514 13.52 16.57 -13.97
CA TYR A 514 13.80 15.58 -15.02
C TYR A 514 12.65 15.49 -16.05
N GLN A 515 11.38 15.48 -15.61
CA GLN A 515 10.22 15.50 -16.52
C GLN A 515 10.19 16.76 -17.40
N LEU A 516 10.44 17.95 -16.82
CA LEU A 516 10.45 19.21 -17.56
C LEU A 516 11.60 19.29 -18.58
N VAL A 517 12.73 18.65 -18.29
CA VAL A 517 13.86 18.54 -19.23
C VAL A 517 13.57 17.55 -20.37
N MET A 518 12.88 16.42 -20.12
CA MET A 518 12.48 15.48 -21.19
C MET A 518 11.36 16.00 -22.10
N LEU A 519 10.49 16.88 -21.60
CA LEU A 519 9.44 17.51 -22.42
C LEU A 519 9.98 18.55 -23.41
N MET A 520 11.24 18.98 -23.27
CA MET A 520 11.96 19.71 -24.29
C MET A 520 12.80 18.74 -25.15
N SER A 521 12.68 18.87 -26.47
CA SER A 521 13.19 17.88 -27.44
C SER A 521 14.67 17.50 -27.21
N PRO A 522 15.09 16.21 -27.37
CA PRO A 522 16.30 15.65 -26.73
C PRO A 522 17.67 16.16 -27.20
N SER A 523 17.74 17.25 -27.97
CA SER A 523 18.92 17.64 -28.75
C SER A 523 19.76 18.77 -28.14
N PHE A 524 19.37 19.36 -26.99
CA PHE A 524 19.91 20.68 -26.59
C PHE A 524 20.32 20.88 -25.12
N LEU A 525 20.05 19.97 -24.18
CA LEU A 525 20.50 20.14 -22.78
C LEU A 525 21.06 18.85 -22.16
N THR A 526 22.15 19.00 -21.41
CA THR A 526 22.68 17.98 -20.50
C THR A 526 22.63 18.51 -19.06
N VAL A 527 22.16 17.70 -18.11
CA VAL A 527 22.07 18.07 -16.69
C VAL A 527 23.23 17.45 -15.91
N HIS A 528 23.89 18.22 -15.05
CA HIS A 528 24.96 17.75 -14.18
C HIS A 528 24.73 18.22 -12.73
N GLU A 529 24.54 17.27 -11.82
CA GLU A 529 24.53 17.53 -10.37
C GLU A 529 25.97 17.64 -9.83
N ARG A 530 26.21 18.59 -8.94
CA ARG A 530 27.50 18.74 -8.23
C ARG A 530 27.42 18.16 -6.82
N SER A 531 28.57 17.75 -6.28
CA SER A 531 28.72 17.17 -4.93
C SER A 531 28.34 18.08 -3.74
N ASN A 532 27.87 19.30 -4.00
CA ASN A 532 27.31 20.23 -3.02
C ASN A 532 25.78 20.44 -3.15
N GLY A 533 25.11 19.72 -4.06
CA GLY A 533 23.67 19.83 -4.33
C GLY A 533 23.27 20.94 -5.31
N ASP A 534 24.22 21.61 -5.96
CA ASP A 534 23.91 22.55 -7.04
C ASP A 534 23.72 21.79 -8.37
N ILE A 535 22.59 22.04 -9.06
CA ILE A 535 22.31 21.51 -10.40
C ILE A 535 22.83 22.49 -11.46
N GLY A 536 23.70 22.01 -12.35
CA GLY A 536 24.19 22.73 -13.52
C GLY A 536 23.53 22.25 -14.82
N LEU A 537 23.33 23.17 -15.76
CA LEU A 537 22.85 22.89 -17.11
C LEU A 537 23.96 23.16 -18.12
N ALA A 538 24.17 22.25 -19.07
CA ALA A 538 25.12 22.39 -20.16
C ALA A 538 24.38 22.40 -21.51
N LEU A 539 24.87 23.24 -22.43
CA LEU A 539 24.40 23.31 -23.82
C LEU A 539 25.51 22.77 -24.74
N PRO A 540 25.23 21.81 -25.64
CA PRO A 540 26.12 21.49 -26.75
C PRO A 540 25.97 22.52 -27.88
N ASN A 541 27.03 22.74 -28.65
CA ASN A 541 26.94 23.45 -29.94
C ASN A 541 26.78 22.46 -31.12
N GLN A 542 26.65 22.98 -32.35
CA GLN A 542 26.53 22.16 -33.55
C GLN A 542 27.83 21.43 -33.97
N THR A 543 28.98 21.66 -33.31
CA THR A 543 30.24 20.93 -33.52
C THR A 543 30.52 19.86 -32.46
N GLY A 544 29.65 19.71 -31.46
CA GLY A 544 29.77 18.70 -30.40
C GLY A 544 30.64 19.09 -29.20
N ASP A 545 31.14 20.33 -29.13
CA ASP A 545 31.84 20.81 -27.93
C ASP A 545 30.86 20.96 -26.75
N THR A 546 31.25 20.43 -25.58
CA THR A 546 30.46 20.47 -24.34
C THR A 546 31.01 21.52 -23.38
N TYR A 547 30.22 22.55 -23.08
CA TYR A 547 30.64 23.66 -22.21
C TYR A 547 30.21 23.45 -20.76
N VAL A 548 31.18 23.50 -19.83
CA VAL A 548 30.94 23.31 -18.39
C VAL A 548 30.93 24.65 -17.66
N LEU A 549 29.78 25.06 -17.13
CA LEU A 549 29.66 26.20 -16.22
C LEU A 549 30.49 25.95 -14.95
N ARG A 550 31.45 26.84 -14.64
CA ARG A 550 32.22 26.86 -13.39
C ARG A 550 31.86 28.09 -12.56
N GLY A 551 31.08 27.89 -11.51
CA GLY A 551 30.68 28.95 -10.59
C GLY A 551 31.45 28.87 -9.27
N SER A 552 31.79 30.03 -8.71
CA SER A 552 32.31 30.16 -7.34
C SER A 552 31.38 31.07 -6.54
N ALA A 553 30.91 30.58 -5.39
CA ALA A 553 29.95 31.32 -4.58
C ALA A 553 30.63 32.48 -3.82
N LYS A 554 30.09 33.70 -3.97
CA LYS A 554 30.33 34.81 -3.04
C LYS A 554 28.99 35.35 -2.53
N PRO A 555 28.92 35.84 -1.27
CA PRO A 555 27.67 36.33 -0.69
C PRO A 555 27.27 37.68 -1.29
N GLY A 556 26.04 37.76 -1.78
CA GLY A 556 25.42 39.03 -2.17
C GLY A 556 24.81 39.78 -0.97
N PRO A 557 24.62 41.11 -1.07
CA PRO A 557 23.97 41.88 -0.02
C PRO A 557 22.52 41.44 0.18
N LYS A 558 22.08 41.36 1.44
CA LYS A 558 20.74 40.90 1.87
C LYS A 558 20.43 39.40 1.65
N GLY A 559 21.44 38.53 1.70
CA GLY A 559 21.24 37.10 1.97
C GLY A 559 20.89 36.23 0.76
N SER A 560 20.78 36.80 -0.44
CA SER A 560 20.83 36.03 -1.68
C SER A 560 22.23 35.45 -1.89
N ARG A 561 22.34 34.13 -2.07
CA ARG A 561 23.53 33.54 -2.69
C ARG A 561 23.57 33.99 -4.15
N SER A 562 24.71 34.54 -4.58
CA SER A 562 24.92 34.98 -5.97
C SER A 562 26.03 34.16 -6.61
N THR A 563 25.67 33.35 -7.60
CA THR A 563 26.59 32.87 -8.64
C THR A 563 26.71 33.94 -9.72
N GLN A 564 27.89 34.52 -9.87
CA GLN A 564 28.28 35.25 -11.07
C GLN A 564 29.14 34.31 -11.91
N ASP A 565 28.55 33.76 -12.96
CA ASP A 565 29.26 32.89 -13.90
C ASP A 565 29.77 33.71 -15.09
N ILE A 566 31.07 33.60 -15.39
CA ILE A 566 31.71 34.19 -16.56
C ILE A 566 32.13 33.04 -17.46
N VAL A 567 31.45 32.86 -18.59
CA VAL A 567 31.80 31.85 -19.60
C VAL A 567 32.80 32.47 -20.58
N ARG A 568 33.93 31.78 -20.79
CA ARG A 568 34.84 32.02 -21.92
C ARG A 568 34.80 30.81 -22.85
N CYS A 569 34.54 31.03 -24.13
CA CYS A 569 34.83 30.03 -25.16
C CYS A 569 36.34 29.94 -25.43
N LYS A 570 36.78 28.93 -26.20
CA LYS A 570 38.16 28.87 -26.75
C LYS A 570 38.48 30.05 -27.66
N ASP A 571 37.43 30.65 -28.24
CA ASP A 571 37.49 31.60 -29.35
C ASP A 571 37.26 33.05 -28.88
N ASP A 572 37.63 33.33 -27.61
CA ASP A 572 37.45 34.57 -26.82
C ASP A 572 36.04 35.21 -26.81
N THR A 573 35.05 34.58 -27.44
CA THR A 573 33.65 34.98 -27.41
C THR A 573 33.07 34.75 -26.00
N VAL A 574 32.43 35.79 -25.45
CA VAL A 574 31.81 35.77 -24.11
C VAL A 574 30.30 35.69 -24.24
N LEU A 575 29.71 34.59 -23.76
CA LEU A 575 28.28 34.43 -23.57
C LEU A 575 27.93 34.56 -22.09
N ALA A 576 27.32 35.67 -21.70
CA ALA A 576 26.73 35.83 -20.38
C ALA A 576 25.23 35.51 -20.45
N SER A 577 24.76 34.60 -19.59
CA SER A 577 23.34 34.45 -19.29
C SER A 577 23.15 34.15 -17.80
N VAL A 578 22.21 34.85 -17.17
CA VAL A 578 21.90 34.69 -15.74
C VAL A 578 20.40 34.52 -15.57
N ALA A 579 20.01 33.34 -15.10
CA ALA A 579 18.63 32.98 -14.77
C ALA A 579 18.48 32.82 -13.25
N TRP A 580 17.44 33.42 -12.70
CA TRP A 580 17.06 33.34 -11.29
C TRP A 580 15.72 32.60 -11.15
N ILE A 581 15.59 31.76 -10.14
CA ILE A 581 14.33 31.13 -9.72
C ILE A 581 13.96 31.69 -8.35
N ASP A 582 12.77 32.29 -8.21
CA ASP A 582 12.22 32.73 -6.92
C ASP A 582 11.04 31.82 -6.53
N PRO A 583 11.28 30.70 -5.82
CA PRO A 583 10.24 29.76 -5.44
C PRO A 583 9.25 30.33 -4.42
N LYS A 584 9.51 31.51 -3.83
CA LYS A 584 8.55 32.22 -2.97
C LYS A 584 7.59 33.13 -3.75
N ARG A 585 7.84 33.35 -5.04
CA ARG A 585 7.03 34.20 -5.94
C ARG A 585 6.47 33.49 -7.17
N ASP A 586 6.73 32.19 -7.34
CA ASP A 586 6.27 31.41 -8.48
C ASP A 586 6.76 32.00 -9.83
N MET A 587 8.03 32.43 -9.84
CA MET A 587 8.63 33.30 -10.85
C MET A 587 10.02 32.81 -11.30
N ILE A 588 10.27 32.88 -12.61
CA ILE A 588 11.61 32.78 -13.22
C ILE A 588 11.94 34.15 -13.84
N LYS A 589 13.19 34.59 -13.70
CA LYS A 589 13.67 35.88 -14.22
C LYS A 589 15.02 35.72 -14.91
N ILE A 590 15.14 36.24 -16.13
CA ILE A 590 16.40 36.26 -16.88
C ILE A 590 16.84 37.72 -17.01
N GLU A 591 18.06 38.04 -16.55
CA GLU A 591 18.47 39.44 -16.30
C GLU A 591 19.67 39.95 -17.09
N LYS A 592 20.36 39.12 -17.87
CA LYS A 592 21.27 39.60 -18.91
C LYS A 592 21.48 38.54 -19.97
N ALA A 593 21.52 39.00 -21.22
CA ALA A 593 22.15 38.32 -22.34
C ALA A 593 23.07 39.36 -23.01
N ALA A 594 24.26 38.96 -23.42
CA ALA A 594 25.21 39.85 -24.09
C ALA A 594 26.02 39.07 -25.14
N TYR A 595 26.30 39.74 -26.25
CA TYR A 595 27.12 39.23 -27.35
C TYR A 595 27.97 40.38 -27.88
N MET A 596 29.26 40.13 -28.12
CA MET A 596 30.11 40.96 -28.96
C MET A 596 30.83 40.06 -29.96
N GLY A 597 30.62 40.32 -31.25
CA GLY A 597 31.26 39.62 -32.34
C GLY A 597 30.86 40.26 -33.67
N GLU A 598 31.83 40.43 -34.58
CA GLU A 598 31.60 41.03 -35.89
C GLU A 598 31.28 39.91 -36.90
N GLY A 599 29.99 39.78 -37.27
CA GLY A 599 29.51 38.74 -38.19
C GLY A 599 28.00 38.55 -38.13
N GLU A 600 27.37 38.23 -39.27
CA GLU A 600 25.92 38.15 -39.40
C GLU A 600 25.33 36.82 -38.88
N CYS A 601 24.78 36.81 -37.67
CA CYS A 601 24.02 35.69 -37.12
C CYS A 601 22.81 36.13 -36.27
N CYS A 602 21.96 37.01 -36.81
CA CYS A 602 20.76 37.52 -36.12
C CYS A 602 19.56 36.54 -36.15
N GLY A 603 19.58 35.52 -37.01
CA GLY A 603 18.39 34.69 -37.31
C GLY A 603 18.02 33.58 -36.31
N SER A 604 18.93 33.21 -35.39
CA SER A 604 18.71 32.11 -34.45
C SER A 604 17.95 32.52 -33.19
N TRP A 605 18.28 33.68 -32.61
CA TRP A 605 17.69 34.16 -31.35
C TRP A 605 16.21 34.54 -31.47
N ILE A 606 15.80 35.12 -32.60
CA ILE A 606 14.40 35.53 -32.84
C ILE A 606 13.46 34.32 -32.76
N ARG A 607 13.86 33.19 -33.37
CA ARG A 607 13.07 31.94 -33.37
C ARG A 607 12.83 31.40 -31.97
N LEU A 608 13.77 31.56 -31.03
CA LEU A 608 13.59 31.12 -29.65
C LEU A 608 12.51 31.95 -28.95
N VAL A 609 12.55 33.27 -29.12
CA VAL A 609 11.55 34.18 -28.52
C VAL A 609 10.16 33.96 -29.13
N GLU A 610 10.06 33.71 -30.44
CA GLU A 610 8.79 33.40 -31.10
C GLU A 610 8.22 32.04 -30.65
N ALA A 611 9.05 30.99 -30.56
CA ALA A 611 8.63 29.65 -30.11
C ALA A 611 8.17 29.62 -28.65
N TRP A 612 8.67 30.53 -27.79
CA TRP A 612 8.20 30.68 -26.41
C TRP A 612 6.99 31.62 -26.30
N LYS A 613 6.87 32.64 -27.16
CA LYS A 613 5.67 33.49 -27.23
C LYS A 613 4.44 32.76 -27.78
N SER A 614 4.60 31.71 -28.59
CA SER A 614 3.50 30.84 -29.01
C SER A 614 3.07 29.82 -27.95
N ALA A 615 3.94 29.50 -26.98
CA ALA A 615 3.64 28.60 -25.86
C ALA A 615 3.00 29.31 -24.64
N ALA A 616 3.02 30.64 -24.58
CA ALA A 616 2.48 31.41 -23.45
C ALA A 616 0.94 31.47 -23.49
N PRO A 617 0.21 31.10 -22.42
CA PRO A 617 -1.25 30.93 -22.45
C PRO A 617 -2.05 32.23 -22.58
N THR A 618 -1.48 33.39 -22.22
CA THR A 618 -2.14 34.70 -22.35
C THR A 618 -1.14 35.82 -22.63
N LYS A 619 -1.53 36.78 -23.48
CA LYS A 619 -0.69 37.94 -23.90
C LYS A 619 -0.27 38.91 -22.77
N GLY A 620 -0.65 38.65 -21.52
CA GLY A 620 -0.33 39.49 -20.35
C GLY A 620 0.73 38.91 -19.41
N ASP A 621 1.05 37.61 -19.50
CA ASP A 621 1.94 36.92 -18.55
C ASP A 621 3.45 37.04 -18.90
N CYS A 622 3.78 37.87 -19.89
CA CYS A 622 5.13 38.07 -20.40
C CYS A 622 5.34 39.56 -20.73
N THR A 623 6.14 40.26 -19.91
CA THR A 623 6.45 41.68 -20.10
C THR A 623 7.86 41.86 -20.65
N GLU A 624 7.96 42.53 -21.80
CA GLU A 624 9.21 42.86 -22.48
C GLU A 624 9.62 44.30 -22.16
N GLN A 625 10.87 44.51 -21.76
CA GLN A 625 11.46 45.85 -21.60
C GLN A 625 12.82 45.91 -22.30
N PHE A 626 13.01 46.97 -23.08
CA PHE A 626 14.18 47.20 -23.92
C PHE A 626 14.95 48.42 -23.38
N THR A 627 16.19 48.24 -22.94
CA THR A 627 17.02 49.33 -22.42
C THR A 627 18.45 49.22 -22.94
N GLY A 628 18.75 49.92 -24.02
CA GLY A 628 20.09 50.03 -24.59
C GLY A 628 20.18 51.23 -25.53
N SER A 629 21.25 52.03 -25.40
CA SER A 629 21.44 53.29 -26.14
C SER A 629 22.56 53.22 -27.18
N ASP A 630 23.17 52.05 -27.40
CA ASP A 630 24.29 51.87 -28.35
C ASP A 630 24.17 50.56 -29.14
N ARG A 631 24.67 50.56 -30.38
CA ARG A 631 24.35 49.60 -31.45
C ARG A 631 25.09 48.26 -31.37
N ARG A 632 25.81 47.99 -30.27
CA ARG A 632 26.63 46.78 -30.08
C ARG A 632 26.27 45.96 -28.83
N SER A 633 25.21 46.30 -28.10
CA SER A 633 24.74 45.53 -26.93
C SER A 633 23.22 45.61 -26.76
N TYR A 634 22.55 44.45 -26.78
CA TYR A 634 21.11 44.35 -26.57
C TYR A 634 20.80 43.72 -25.21
N GLU A 635 20.38 44.55 -24.25
CA GLU A 635 19.95 44.08 -22.93
C GLU A 635 18.45 43.79 -22.92
N TRP A 636 18.11 42.50 -22.79
CA TRP A 636 16.75 42.00 -22.68
C TRP A 636 16.47 41.55 -21.24
N ARG A 637 15.30 41.92 -20.70
CA ARG A 637 14.76 41.35 -19.46
C ARG A 637 13.47 40.58 -19.77
N LEU A 638 13.39 39.34 -19.30
CA LEU A 638 12.19 38.51 -19.35
C LEU A 638 11.76 38.15 -17.93
N GLU A 639 10.47 38.27 -17.64
CA GLU A 639 9.87 37.96 -16.34
C GLU A 639 8.57 37.18 -16.55
N LEU A 640 8.48 35.99 -15.94
CA LEU A 640 7.34 35.08 -16.04
C LEU A 640 6.74 34.86 -14.64
N ARG A 641 5.41 34.89 -14.53
CA ARG A 641 4.66 34.77 -13.26
C ARG A 641 3.56 33.71 -13.37
N ASN A 642 3.10 33.19 -12.24
CA ASN A 642 2.06 32.15 -12.14
C ASN A 642 2.43 30.81 -12.80
N LEU A 643 3.69 30.35 -12.65
CA LEU A 643 4.18 29.09 -13.21
C LEU A 643 3.28 27.87 -12.86
N ARG A 644 2.65 27.85 -11.69
CA ARG A 644 1.64 26.83 -11.31
C ARG A 644 0.45 26.71 -12.26
N LYS A 645 0.09 27.74 -13.03
CA LYS A 645 -0.94 27.66 -14.08
C LYS A 645 -0.40 27.18 -15.43
N VAL A 646 0.90 27.31 -15.66
CA VAL A 646 1.57 26.87 -16.89
C VAL A 646 1.93 25.39 -16.82
N ILE A 647 2.27 24.87 -15.64
CA ILE A 647 2.65 23.47 -15.40
C ILE A 647 1.44 22.51 -15.34
N PHE A 648 0.21 23.04 -15.17
CA PHE A 648 -1.02 22.26 -14.99
C PHE A 648 -1.95 22.23 -16.23
N ARG A 649 -1.40 22.36 -17.44
CA ARG A 649 -2.15 22.28 -18.71
C ARG A 649 -1.35 21.65 -19.83
#